data_AF-A0A812LNJ9-F1
#
_entry.id   AF-A0A812LNJ9-F1
#
_cell.length_a   1.000
_cell.length_b   1.000
_cell.length_c   1.000
_cell.angle_alpha   90.00
_cell.angle_beta   90.00
_cell.angle_gamma   90.00
#
_symmetry.space_group_name_H-M   'P 1'
#
loop_
_entity.id
_entity.type
_entity.pdbx_description
1 polymer ?
#
loop_
_entity_poly.entity_id
_entity_poly.type
_entity_poly.pdbx_seq_one_letter_code
_entity_poly.pdbx_strand_id
1 'polypeptide(L)'
;MGDVCKTTSISSQTSPLSSRTSSAVGTLRSLQANIAPELLRGVSLHECLSGWGKHWSAGGMFQTKQDDASQAYGLSRQTQRFDNFLSHDWSTSRWLKLATLLVVFNSRAAALATLVVSVLVGMLRAAGFLPDEPWTVVIGHVTFLLFFSFWQRMRAILRKPRMVFLDKLCIAQHDDTLKEQGILGLAAFLDRSEKLTILWSPRYFQRLWCVYEISTFLRSRDKWKPIEIMPVKLALLLCVNAGNWFVMAAAYHSIANSTGGEPSVKRTLVVGGTCVCLAACMVPWTYYVGIGMMEDLHKLPQQLADFRIQDAESTCCAHQHIHPQFDTLRQWFGDAEESGGGEQHLDNFNRLVRKRLAPVVLKSVGGDNLPIGYTVYMAASANMPFLASFIPFLAKGPPVDYTAGDSLVWALRIFISWAFTSLLAVLTTRLNLFLCRHGPRILQSCHSRICRALLLSQAAVLFVTILWAGYRVPARRVDSKSWEDRAAFEPESEGVPPELVGDESMMTARSLLASRHGARAMQQLGCAKEVLRTSQDAAPRSPVSSTLPMTQSQFAFLCADAAAPGTSISNCAVMYIFQEEDVDVKSLQEVIQDIGVKYWSKLHLHCGDGINSAARDFMRVTYTGLCRDEVPLQVFPDTCGLEVSKQVGSEKLAQNLPFKVSGEEARFLMQFHNQPFDLKPGADRIPRRVAIIRFDSGRVGLKMVASHMLEDGGSYTALLKLILHSYYDRVGLAGALPTPQ
;
A
#
# COMPACT_ATOMS: atom_id res chain seq x y z
N MET A 1 -2.68 -56.99 26.24
CA MET A 1 -1.24 -57.16 25.97
C MET A 1 -0.59 -55.82 26.26
N GLY A 2 -0.21 -55.48 27.48
CA GLY A 2 0.53 -56.27 28.46
C GLY A 2 2.00 -55.88 28.32
N ASP A 3 2.45 -54.95 29.18
CA ASP A 3 3.75 -54.98 29.90
C ASP A 3 4.31 -53.56 30.19
N VAL A 4 4.30 -53.15 31.46
CA VAL A 4 5.42 -53.21 32.43
C VAL A 4 6.39 -52.05 32.25
N CYS A 5 6.34 -51.07 33.17
CA CYS A 5 7.51 -50.27 33.48
C CYS A 5 7.63 -50.06 35.00
N LYS A 6 8.82 -50.43 35.48
CA LYS A 6 9.20 -50.69 36.86
C LYS A 6 9.45 -49.39 37.64
N THR A 7 8.86 -49.32 38.83
CA THR A 7 9.29 -48.48 39.94
C THR A 7 10.66 -48.93 40.43
N THR A 8 11.64 -48.02 40.45
CA THR A 8 12.92 -48.25 41.13
C THR A 8 13.09 -47.17 42.19
N SER A 9 12.94 -47.59 43.44
CA SER A 9 13.28 -46.83 44.64
C SER A 9 14.78 -46.86 44.85
N ILE A 10 15.40 -45.69 45.01
CA ILE A 10 16.77 -45.57 45.53
C ILE A 10 16.67 -44.76 46.83
N SER A 11 17.00 -45.43 47.93
CA SER A 11 17.35 -44.80 49.20
C SER A 11 18.86 -44.56 49.24
N SER A 12 19.27 -43.39 49.68
CA SER A 12 20.60 -43.17 50.28
C SER A 12 20.57 -41.87 51.09
N GLN A 13 20.49 -42.02 52.40
CA GLN A 13 21.55 -41.67 53.35
C GLN A 13 21.59 -40.20 53.74
N THR A 14 21.03 -39.96 54.93
CA THR A 14 21.23 -38.79 55.78
C THR A 14 22.62 -38.83 56.42
N SER A 15 23.32 -37.69 56.43
CA SER A 15 24.32 -37.32 57.44
C SER A 15 24.53 -35.80 57.46
N PRO A 16 24.94 -35.21 58.60
CA PRO A 16 24.52 -33.85 58.99
C PRO A 16 25.63 -32.79 58.91
N LEU A 17 25.19 -31.53 58.97
CA LEU A 17 25.93 -30.31 59.33
C LEU A 17 27.15 -29.89 58.48
N SER A 18 26.95 -28.84 57.68
CA SER A 18 27.78 -27.64 57.85
C SER A 18 26.97 -26.38 57.51
N SER A 19 26.63 -25.62 58.54
CA SER A 19 26.08 -24.27 58.46
C SER A 19 27.18 -23.30 58.03
N ARG A 20 27.17 -22.89 56.75
CA ARG A 20 27.92 -21.71 56.29
C ARG A 20 27.07 -20.88 55.34
N THR A 21 26.59 -19.76 55.89
CA THR A 21 26.33 -18.48 55.19
C THR A 21 25.58 -18.57 53.86
N SER A 22 24.26 -18.72 53.96
CA SER A 22 23.32 -18.39 52.91
C SER A 22 23.12 -16.86 52.83
N SER A 23 23.82 -16.17 51.93
CA SER A 23 23.44 -14.79 51.59
C SER A 23 23.94 -14.26 50.23
N ALA A 24 24.29 -15.12 49.25
CA ALA A 24 24.82 -14.61 47.96
C ALA A 24 24.47 -15.41 46.69
N VAL A 25 23.45 -16.28 46.68
CA VAL A 25 23.12 -17.15 45.51
C VAL A 25 21.74 -16.83 44.89
N GLY A 26 21.15 -15.67 45.18
CA GLY A 26 19.76 -15.37 44.83
C GLY A 26 19.53 -14.18 43.89
N THR A 27 20.53 -13.66 43.18
CA THR A 27 20.28 -12.60 42.18
C THR A 27 19.63 -13.23 40.96
N LEU A 28 18.29 -13.21 40.92
CA LEU A 28 17.47 -13.69 39.81
C LEU A 28 18.02 -13.18 38.47
N ARG A 29 18.36 -14.12 37.58
CA ARG A 29 18.92 -13.88 36.25
C ARG A 29 17.87 -13.19 35.37
N SER A 30 17.83 -11.86 35.39
CA SER A 30 16.93 -11.06 34.57
C SER A 30 17.44 -10.92 33.12
N LEU A 31 16.52 -10.79 32.17
CA LEU A 31 16.85 -10.55 30.75
C LEU A 31 17.57 -9.20 30.61
N GLN A 32 18.79 -9.22 30.09
CA GLN A 32 19.68 -8.07 30.03
C GLN A 32 19.47 -7.28 28.72
N ALA A 33 19.31 -5.96 28.84
CA ALA A 33 19.26 -5.07 27.68
C ALA A 33 20.65 -4.87 27.03
N ASN A 34 21.71 -5.08 27.80
CA ASN A 34 23.09 -5.06 27.35
C ASN A 34 23.60 -6.49 27.30
N ILE A 35 23.92 -6.96 26.10
CA ILE A 35 24.58 -8.25 25.86
C ILE A 35 25.98 -7.95 25.29
N ALA A 36 26.92 -8.84 25.57
CA ALA A 36 28.28 -8.73 25.04
C ALA A 36 28.23 -8.60 23.49
N PRO A 37 28.97 -7.66 22.88
CA PRO A 37 28.90 -7.39 21.44
C PRO A 37 29.13 -8.63 20.57
N GLU A 38 29.91 -9.58 21.05
CA GLU A 38 30.23 -10.83 20.38
C GLU A 38 29.04 -11.78 20.22
N LEU A 39 28.04 -11.67 21.09
CA LEU A 39 26.81 -12.45 21.07
C LEU A 39 25.72 -11.80 20.21
N LEU A 40 25.83 -10.49 19.90
CA LEU A 40 24.92 -9.81 18.97
C LEU A 40 25.20 -10.26 17.55
N ARG A 41 24.66 -11.41 17.18
CA ARG A 41 24.82 -12.03 15.86
C ARG A 41 23.54 -11.98 15.06
N GLY A 42 23.69 -11.76 13.76
CA GLY A 42 22.62 -11.79 12.78
C GLY A 42 23.01 -12.64 11.59
N VAL A 43 22.01 -13.13 10.89
CA VAL A 43 22.19 -13.93 9.68
C VAL A 43 21.72 -13.14 8.47
N SER A 44 22.36 -13.35 7.33
CA SER A 44 21.86 -12.76 6.09
C SER A 44 20.53 -13.41 5.68
N LEU A 45 19.59 -12.64 5.11
CA LEU A 45 18.28 -13.18 4.70
C LEU A 45 18.40 -14.34 3.71
N HIS A 46 19.41 -14.33 2.85
CA HIS A 46 19.60 -15.38 1.84
C HIS A 46 20.11 -16.70 2.43
N GLU A 47 20.92 -16.66 3.49
CA GLU A 47 21.31 -17.84 4.27
C GLU A 47 20.14 -18.36 5.11
N CYS A 48 19.38 -17.46 5.74
CA CYS A 48 18.16 -17.78 6.47
C CYS A 48 17.13 -18.52 5.58
N LEU A 49 17.05 -18.15 4.29
CA LEU A 49 16.19 -18.79 3.29
C LEU A 49 16.89 -19.88 2.46
N SER A 50 18.12 -20.27 2.81
CA SER A 50 18.87 -21.29 2.07
C SER A 50 18.19 -22.67 2.15
N GLY A 51 18.47 -23.52 1.16
CA GLY A 51 17.84 -24.85 1.05
C GLY A 51 16.30 -24.82 1.04
N TRP A 52 15.70 -23.78 0.44
CA TRP A 52 14.24 -23.55 0.44
C TRP A 52 13.66 -23.54 1.86
N GLY A 53 14.27 -22.72 2.72
CA GLY A 53 13.84 -22.58 4.10
C GLY A 53 14.15 -23.80 4.96
N LYS A 54 15.27 -24.49 4.74
CA LYS A 54 15.67 -25.68 5.52
C LYS A 54 15.73 -25.38 7.02
N HIS A 55 16.16 -24.17 7.40
CA HIS A 55 16.28 -23.74 8.79
C HIS A 55 14.94 -23.52 9.50
N TRP A 56 13.83 -23.56 8.75
CA TRP A 56 12.46 -23.41 9.25
C TRP A 56 11.75 -24.75 9.44
N SER A 57 12.42 -25.89 9.20
CA SER A 57 11.86 -27.22 9.42
C SER A 57 11.48 -27.43 10.88
N ALA A 58 10.51 -28.34 11.10
CA ALA A 58 10.14 -28.78 12.44
C ALA A 58 11.36 -29.29 13.21
N GLY A 59 11.35 -29.10 14.52
CA GLY A 59 12.54 -29.14 15.36
C GLY A 59 12.87 -27.72 15.82
N GLY A 60 12.20 -27.30 16.90
CA GLY A 60 12.43 -25.99 17.50
C GLY A 60 13.88 -25.83 17.95
N MET A 61 14.19 -24.66 18.50
CA MET A 61 15.50 -24.32 19.07
C MET A 61 16.15 -25.45 19.92
N PHE A 62 15.34 -26.26 20.62
CA PHE A 62 15.78 -27.30 21.54
C PHE A 62 15.96 -28.71 20.95
N GLN A 63 15.69 -28.94 19.67
CA GLN A 63 15.68 -30.28 19.06
C GLN A 63 16.73 -30.47 17.96
N THR A 64 17.72 -29.58 17.85
CA THR A 64 18.75 -29.65 16.80
C THR A 64 19.94 -30.48 17.31
N LYS A 65 20.44 -31.43 16.51
CA LYS A 65 21.67 -32.18 16.83
C LYS A 65 22.84 -31.19 17.02
N GLN A 66 23.76 -31.50 17.92
CA GLN A 66 24.80 -30.57 18.35
C GLN A 66 25.71 -30.10 17.18
N ASP A 67 26.09 -31.01 16.28
CA ASP A 67 26.90 -30.67 15.10
C ASP A 67 26.16 -29.74 14.14
N ASP A 68 24.88 -30.03 13.86
CA ASP A 68 24.02 -29.20 13.02
C ASP A 68 23.80 -27.81 13.63
N ALA A 69 23.69 -27.76 14.96
CA ALA A 69 23.52 -26.53 15.74
C ALA A 69 24.77 -25.64 15.71
N SER A 70 25.96 -26.22 15.74
CA SER A 70 27.22 -25.49 15.60
C SER A 70 27.37 -24.90 14.19
N GLN A 71 27.12 -25.70 13.15
CA GLN A 71 27.14 -25.23 11.76
C GLN A 71 26.12 -24.11 11.51
N ALA A 72 24.90 -24.27 12.04
CA ALA A 72 23.84 -23.27 11.93
C ALA A 72 24.23 -21.94 12.58
N TYR A 73 24.87 -21.97 13.75
CA TYR A 73 25.40 -20.78 14.42
C TYR A 73 26.59 -20.16 13.67
N GLY A 74 27.37 -20.97 12.95
CA GLY A 74 28.45 -20.52 12.06
C GLY A 74 27.99 -19.65 10.89
N LEU A 75 26.74 -19.79 10.45
CA LEU A 75 26.09 -18.88 9.46
C LEU A 75 25.78 -17.49 10.06
N SER A 76 25.77 -17.44 11.39
CA SER A 76 25.92 -16.27 12.24
C SER A 76 27.00 -15.26 11.84
N ARG A 77 26.78 -13.94 11.92
CA ARG A 77 27.90 -13.00 12.09
C ARG A 77 27.56 -11.88 13.06
N GLN A 78 28.56 -11.39 13.78
CA GLN A 78 28.40 -10.24 14.68
C GLN A 78 27.86 -9.04 13.89
N THR A 79 26.84 -8.38 14.44
CA THR A 79 26.20 -7.21 13.85
C THR A 79 25.70 -6.28 14.94
N GLN A 80 25.77 -4.97 14.69
CA GLN A 80 25.28 -3.97 15.63
C GLN A 80 23.79 -3.69 15.48
N ARG A 81 23.19 -4.08 14.34
CA ARG A 81 21.82 -3.76 13.93
C ARG A 81 21.21 -4.88 13.08
N PHE A 82 19.89 -5.01 13.12
CA PHE A 82 19.12 -5.93 12.28
C PHE A 82 18.08 -5.16 11.47
N ASP A 83 17.98 -5.44 10.17
CA ASP A 83 16.89 -4.93 9.33
C ASP A 83 15.54 -5.45 9.81
N ASN A 84 15.48 -6.73 10.20
CA ASN A 84 14.25 -7.39 10.63
C ASN A 84 14.50 -8.40 11.76
N PHE A 85 13.65 -8.36 12.76
CA PHE A 85 13.46 -9.47 13.70
C PHE A 85 12.35 -10.39 13.17
N LEU A 86 12.64 -11.67 12.95
CA LEU A 86 11.67 -12.62 12.39
C LEU A 86 11.00 -13.43 13.49
N SER A 87 9.86 -12.92 13.99
CA SER A 87 9.08 -13.61 15.01
C SER A 87 8.08 -14.58 14.39
N HIS A 88 7.98 -15.79 14.96
CA HIS A 88 7.18 -16.87 14.40
C HIS A 88 6.93 -17.99 15.43
N ASP A 89 5.96 -18.86 15.15
CA ASP A 89 5.81 -20.12 15.88
C ASP A 89 6.50 -21.28 15.14
N TRP A 90 7.27 -22.08 15.87
CA TRP A 90 7.97 -23.25 15.31
C TRP A 90 7.06 -24.36 14.76
N SER A 91 5.82 -24.48 15.23
CA SER A 91 4.88 -25.55 14.83
C SER A 91 4.28 -25.34 13.44
N THR A 92 4.20 -24.09 12.97
CA THR A 92 3.74 -23.77 11.62
C THR A 92 4.67 -24.35 10.56
N SER A 93 4.07 -24.91 9.51
CA SER A 93 4.77 -25.51 8.37
C SER A 93 5.86 -24.59 7.80
N ARG A 94 7.04 -25.17 7.56
CA ARG A 94 8.19 -24.47 6.95
C ARG A 94 7.82 -23.81 5.62
N TRP A 95 6.98 -24.46 4.84
CA TRP A 95 6.62 -24.01 3.49
C TRP A 95 5.75 -22.75 3.53
N LEU A 96 4.86 -22.65 4.51
CA LEU A 96 4.05 -21.45 4.71
C LEU A 96 4.92 -20.27 5.14
N LYS A 97 5.89 -20.49 6.03
CA LYS A 97 6.86 -19.47 6.44
C LYS A 97 7.73 -19.01 5.27
N LEU A 98 8.26 -19.96 4.49
CA LEU A 98 9.02 -19.67 3.29
C LEU A 98 8.20 -18.83 2.30
N ALA A 99 7.00 -19.27 1.94
CA ALA A 99 6.12 -18.53 1.03
C ALA A 99 5.86 -17.10 1.55
N THR A 100 5.65 -16.97 2.87
CA THR A 100 5.46 -15.67 3.51
C THR A 100 6.68 -14.76 3.37
N LEU A 101 7.88 -15.28 3.61
CA LEU A 101 9.11 -14.53 3.48
C LEU A 101 9.41 -14.17 2.01
N LEU A 102 9.12 -15.05 1.05
CA LEU A 102 9.24 -14.72 -0.38
C LEU A 102 8.27 -13.60 -0.77
N VAL A 103 7.00 -13.66 -0.34
CA VAL A 103 6.03 -12.59 -0.59
C VAL A 103 6.48 -11.27 0.04
N VAL A 104 6.91 -11.28 1.30
CA VAL A 104 7.33 -10.06 2.03
C VAL A 104 8.60 -9.44 1.41
N PHE A 105 9.62 -10.25 1.12
CA PHE A 105 10.94 -9.73 0.75
C PHE A 105 11.23 -9.69 -0.75
N ASN A 106 10.56 -10.52 -1.58
CA ASN A 106 10.91 -10.68 -2.99
C ASN A 106 9.83 -10.19 -3.97
N SER A 107 8.55 -10.21 -3.60
CA SER A 107 7.44 -9.91 -4.54
C SER A 107 7.58 -8.56 -5.26
N ARG A 108 7.96 -7.50 -4.53
CA ARG A 108 8.17 -6.17 -5.11
C ARG A 108 9.28 -6.15 -6.16
N ALA A 109 10.39 -6.80 -5.87
CA ALA A 109 11.52 -6.86 -6.80
C ALA A 109 11.19 -7.70 -8.03
N ALA A 110 10.47 -8.82 -7.84
CA ALA A 110 9.97 -9.65 -8.92
C ALA A 110 9.03 -8.88 -9.86
N ALA A 111 8.08 -8.13 -9.31
CA ALA A 111 7.17 -7.29 -10.08
C ALA A 111 7.93 -6.23 -10.91
N LEU A 112 8.86 -5.50 -10.27
CA LEU A 112 9.64 -4.46 -10.95
C LEU A 112 10.56 -5.03 -12.03
N ALA A 113 11.28 -6.12 -11.74
CA ALA A 113 12.15 -6.76 -12.71
C ALA A 113 11.36 -7.28 -13.93
N THR A 114 10.21 -7.88 -13.68
CA THR A 114 9.30 -8.37 -14.73
C THR A 114 8.82 -7.23 -15.60
N LEU A 115 8.39 -6.11 -15.01
CA LEU A 115 7.97 -4.93 -15.75
C LEU A 115 9.09 -4.43 -16.66
N VAL A 116 10.29 -4.20 -16.10
CA VAL A 116 11.45 -3.70 -16.85
C VAL A 116 11.83 -4.65 -17.99
N VAL A 117 11.93 -5.95 -17.72
CA VAL A 117 12.28 -6.93 -18.76
C VAL A 117 11.19 -7.03 -19.83
N SER A 118 9.91 -6.95 -19.46
CA SER A 118 8.81 -7.01 -20.44
C SER A 118 8.81 -5.79 -21.36
N VAL A 119 9.14 -4.61 -20.83
CA VAL A 119 9.33 -3.39 -21.64
C VAL A 119 10.53 -3.54 -22.57
N LEU A 120 11.68 -4.00 -22.07
CA LEU A 120 12.89 -4.22 -22.88
C LEU A 120 12.65 -5.24 -24.00
N VAL A 121 12.04 -6.39 -23.70
CA VAL A 121 11.68 -7.40 -24.70
C VAL A 121 10.73 -6.81 -25.74
N GLY A 122 9.73 -6.02 -25.31
CA GLY A 122 8.83 -5.33 -26.23
C GLY A 122 9.53 -4.33 -27.15
N MET A 123 10.47 -3.55 -26.63
CA MET A 123 11.27 -2.61 -27.44
C MET A 123 12.18 -3.34 -28.43
N LEU A 124 12.83 -4.44 -28.01
CA LEU A 124 13.67 -5.25 -28.89
C LEU A 124 12.86 -5.91 -30.01
N ARG A 125 11.64 -6.38 -29.72
CA ARG A 125 10.70 -6.87 -30.74
C ARG A 125 10.27 -5.77 -31.71
N ALA A 126 9.93 -4.58 -31.18
CA ALA A 126 9.55 -3.44 -32.02
C ALA A 126 10.69 -3.00 -32.96
N ALA A 127 11.94 -3.09 -32.51
CA ALA A 127 13.12 -2.79 -33.30
C ALA A 127 13.56 -3.94 -34.24
N GLY A 128 12.89 -5.09 -34.23
CA GLY A 128 13.21 -6.25 -35.07
C GLY A 128 14.41 -7.09 -34.60
N PHE A 129 14.97 -6.82 -33.41
CA PHE A 129 16.05 -7.62 -32.82
C PHE A 129 15.55 -8.95 -32.22
N LEU A 130 14.27 -9.01 -31.83
CA LEU A 130 13.62 -10.24 -31.38
C LEU A 130 12.40 -10.53 -32.27
N PRO A 131 12.08 -11.82 -32.52
CA PRO A 131 10.91 -12.18 -33.32
C PRO A 131 9.62 -11.76 -32.60
N ASP A 132 8.60 -11.37 -33.39
CA ASP A 132 7.28 -11.00 -32.87
C ASP A 132 6.42 -12.23 -32.54
N GLU A 133 6.98 -13.16 -31.75
CA GLU A 133 6.36 -14.44 -31.44
C GLU A 133 5.85 -14.49 -29.99
N PRO A 134 4.85 -15.34 -29.66
CA PRO A 134 4.30 -15.41 -28.31
C PRO A 134 5.30 -15.95 -27.26
N TRP A 135 6.26 -16.77 -27.66
CA TRP A 135 7.19 -17.39 -26.71
C TRP A 135 8.12 -16.38 -26.03
N THR A 136 8.39 -15.22 -26.64
CA THR A 136 9.24 -14.18 -26.04
C THR A 136 8.66 -13.62 -24.75
N VAL A 137 7.33 -13.73 -24.55
CA VAL A 137 6.63 -13.37 -23.31
C VAL A 137 7.06 -14.28 -22.14
N VAL A 138 7.50 -15.50 -22.41
CA VAL A 138 8.01 -16.44 -21.38
C VAL A 138 9.21 -15.84 -20.65
N ILE A 139 10.01 -14.98 -21.29
CA ILE A 139 11.16 -14.30 -20.66
C ILE A 139 10.70 -13.45 -19.46
N GLY A 140 9.59 -12.72 -19.58
CA GLY A 140 9.02 -11.94 -18.48
C GLY A 140 8.56 -12.83 -17.33
N HIS A 141 7.89 -13.94 -17.64
CA HIS A 141 7.44 -14.91 -16.64
C HIS A 141 8.59 -15.60 -15.90
N VAL A 142 9.62 -16.03 -16.63
CA VAL A 142 10.86 -16.60 -16.05
C VAL A 142 11.55 -15.57 -15.18
N THR A 143 11.62 -14.30 -15.62
CA THR A 143 12.16 -13.21 -14.81
C THR A 143 11.40 -13.07 -13.49
N PHE A 144 10.07 -13.08 -13.52
CA PHE A 144 9.26 -13.03 -12.30
C PHE A 144 9.61 -14.17 -11.35
N LEU A 145 9.61 -15.41 -11.84
CA LEU A 145 9.87 -16.59 -11.01
C LEU A 145 11.28 -16.62 -10.43
N LEU A 146 12.28 -16.21 -11.23
CA LEU A 146 13.68 -16.12 -10.79
C LEU A 146 13.84 -15.08 -9.69
N PHE A 147 13.34 -13.85 -9.88
CA PHE A 147 13.42 -12.82 -8.85
C PHE A 147 12.56 -13.18 -7.63
N PHE A 148 11.35 -13.72 -7.82
CA PHE A 148 10.50 -14.11 -6.71
C PHE A 148 11.15 -15.18 -5.83
N SER A 149 11.89 -16.13 -6.43
CA SER A 149 12.51 -17.25 -5.72
C SER A 149 13.91 -16.92 -5.17
N PHE A 150 14.66 -16.06 -5.86
CA PHE A 150 16.09 -15.85 -5.60
C PHE A 150 16.52 -14.41 -5.36
N TRP A 151 15.60 -13.43 -5.31
CA TRP A 151 15.96 -12.02 -5.11
C TRP A 151 16.79 -11.79 -3.84
N GLN A 152 16.53 -12.51 -2.75
CA GLN A 152 17.35 -12.44 -1.53
C GLN A 152 18.83 -12.76 -1.80
N ARG A 153 19.13 -13.72 -2.68
CA ARG A 153 20.50 -14.09 -3.10
C ARG A 153 21.07 -13.07 -4.08
N MET A 154 20.30 -12.72 -5.12
CA MET A 154 20.72 -11.72 -6.11
C MET A 154 21.02 -10.38 -5.45
N ARG A 155 20.19 -9.98 -4.47
CA ARG A 155 20.40 -8.78 -3.67
C ARG A 155 21.71 -8.83 -2.92
N ALA A 156 22.16 -9.97 -2.41
CA ALA A 156 23.44 -10.08 -1.71
C ALA A 156 24.65 -9.84 -2.62
N ILE A 157 24.50 -10.10 -3.93
CA ILE A 157 25.52 -9.81 -4.95
C ILE A 157 25.45 -8.33 -5.36
N LEU A 158 24.24 -7.80 -5.57
CA LEU A 158 24.03 -6.45 -6.12
C LEU A 158 24.08 -5.33 -5.07
N ARG A 159 23.76 -5.63 -3.81
CA ARG A 159 23.59 -4.66 -2.72
C ARG A 159 23.96 -5.30 -1.37
N LYS A 160 23.97 -4.48 -0.31
CA LYS A 160 24.13 -5.01 1.06
C LYS A 160 23.00 -6.01 1.37
N PRO A 161 23.34 -7.24 1.83
CA PRO A 161 22.33 -8.23 2.21
C PRO A 161 21.54 -7.72 3.41
N ARG A 162 20.26 -8.09 3.50
CA ARG A 162 19.48 -7.81 4.71
C ARG A 162 19.94 -8.70 5.84
N MET A 163 20.29 -8.10 6.97
CA MET A 163 20.63 -8.78 8.20
C MET A 163 19.37 -8.98 9.01
N VAL A 164 19.05 -10.23 9.31
CA VAL A 164 17.86 -10.60 10.06
C VAL A 164 18.24 -11.36 11.31
N PHE A 165 17.42 -11.23 12.35
CA PHE A 165 17.51 -12.10 13.51
C PHE A 165 16.56 -13.29 13.31
N LEU A 166 17.13 -14.49 13.38
CA LEU A 166 16.41 -15.76 13.51
C LEU A 166 17.04 -16.52 14.67
N ASP A 167 16.27 -16.69 15.74
CA ASP A 167 16.63 -17.34 17.01
C ASP A 167 17.50 -18.60 16.83
N LYS A 168 17.10 -19.55 15.97
CA LYS A 168 17.83 -20.80 15.71
C LYS A 168 19.23 -20.63 15.09
N LEU A 169 19.47 -19.54 14.37
CA LEU A 169 20.76 -19.27 13.71
C LEU A 169 21.62 -18.26 14.48
N CYS A 170 20.98 -17.38 15.25
CA CYS A 170 21.64 -16.25 15.91
C CYS A 170 22.04 -16.55 17.37
N ILE A 171 21.39 -17.53 18.01
CA ILE A 171 21.74 -18.00 19.36
C ILE A 171 22.48 -19.34 19.25
N ALA A 172 23.60 -19.49 19.96
CA ALA A 172 24.41 -20.69 19.95
C ALA A 172 23.60 -21.88 20.50
N GLN A 173 23.14 -22.78 19.63
CA GLN A 173 22.29 -23.91 20.07
C GLN A 173 23.05 -25.11 20.63
N HIS A 174 24.37 -25.12 20.46
CA HIS A 174 25.25 -26.25 20.77
C HIS A 174 26.02 -26.09 22.09
N ASP A 175 26.00 -24.90 22.68
CA ASP A 175 26.69 -24.55 23.92
C ASP A 175 25.65 -23.95 24.88
N ASP A 176 25.37 -24.64 25.99
CA ASP A 176 24.32 -24.25 26.92
C ASP A 176 24.59 -22.91 27.61
N THR A 177 25.86 -22.55 27.82
CA THR A 177 26.24 -21.28 28.45
C THR A 177 25.98 -20.12 27.49
N LEU A 178 26.46 -20.24 26.25
CA LEU A 178 26.24 -19.22 25.22
C LEU A 178 24.75 -19.15 24.81
N LYS A 179 24.06 -20.28 24.82
CA LYS A 179 22.61 -20.36 24.61
C LYS A 179 21.87 -19.56 25.67
N GLU A 180 22.19 -19.81 26.95
CA GLU A 180 21.59 -19.09 28.06
C GLU A 180 21.86 -17.59 27.93
N GLN A 181 23.11 -17.18 27.68
CA GLN A 181 23.45 -15.76 27.49
C GLN A 181 22.70 -15.13 26.30
N GLY A 182 22.58 -15.84 25.19
CA GLY A 182 21.83 -15.39 24.02
C GLY A 182 20.33 -15.26 24.28
N ILE A 183 19.74 -16.19 25.04
CA ILE A 183 18.34 -16.12 25.48
C ILE A 183 18.15 -14.94 26.43
N LEU A 184 19.05 -14.78 27.41
CA LEU A 184 19.03 -13.68 28.38
C LEU A 184 19.21 -12.30 27.71
N GLY A 185 19.85 -12.22 26.54
CA GLY A 185 19.96 -10.98 25.76
C GLY A 185 18.91 -10.79 24.67
N LEU A 186 17.81 -11.56 24.62
CA LEU A 186 16.79 -11.44 23.57
C LEU A 186 16.26 -10.00 23.41
N ALA A 187 16.12 -9.29 24.53
CA ALA A 187 15.72 -7.89 24.54
C ALA A 187 16.68 -6.97 23.76
N ALA A 188 17.98 -7.24 23.80
CA ALA A 188 18.98 -6.48 23.04
C ALA A 188 18.80 -6.70 21.52
N PHE A 189 18.52 -7.92 21.07
CA PHE A 189 18.26 -8.20 19.64
C PHE A 189 17.03 -7.45 19.12
N LEU A 190 15.94 -7.45 19.89
CA LEU A 190 14.72 -6.70 19.56
C LEU A 190 14.99 -5.19 19.54
N ASP A 191 15.78 -4.69 20.49
CA ASP A 191 16.06 -3.26 20.56
C ASP A 191 17.01 -2.78 19.43
N ARG A 192 17.89 -3.66 18.95
CA ARG A 192 18.74 -3.41 17.76
C ARG A 192 18.05 -3.69 16.43
N SER A 193 16.81 -4.19 16.44
CA SER A 193 16.04 -4.46 15.23
C SER A 193 15.25 -3.24 14.77
N GLU A 194 15.30 -2.94 13.47
CA GLU A 194 14.56 -1.83 12.86
C GLU A 194 13.07 -2.11 12.76
N LYS A 195 12.73 -3.36 12.47
CA LYS A 195 11.36 -3.81 12.17
C LYS A 195 11.12 -5.18 12.79
N LEU A 196 9.94 -5.38 13.36
CA LEU A 196 9.46 -6.69 13.81
C LEU A 196 8.55 -7.28 12.73
N THR A 197 8.99 -8.36 12.09
CA THR A 197 8.18 -9.08 11.08
C THR A 197 7.64 -10.36 11.70
N ILE A 198 6.32 -10.40 11.85
CA ILE A 198 5.58 -11.48 12.50
C ILE A 198 4.96 -12.39 11.44
N LEU A 199 5.39 -13.65 11.43
CA LEU A 199 4.79 -14.71 10.62
C LEU A 199 3.61 -15.30 11.42
N TRP A 200 2.44 -14.67 11.29
CA TRP A 200 1.31 -14.97 12.16
C TRP A 200 0.61 -16.28 11.79
N SER A 201 0.33 -17.07 12.82
CA SER A 201 -0.53 -18.25 12.79
C SER A 201 -1.50 -18.21 13.98
N PRO A 202 -2.57 -19.04 13.99
CA PRO A 202 -3.52 -19.08 15.11
C PRO A 202 -2.90 -19.41 16.47
N ARG A 203 -1.70 -20.03 16.48
CA ARG A 203 -0.97 -20.43 17.69
C ARG A 203 -0.01 -19.36 18.19
N TYR A 204 0.23 -18.31 17.41
CA TYR A 204 1.28 -17.33 17.69
C TYR A 204 1.09 -16.68 19.07
N PHE A 205 -0.11 -16.19 19.37
CA PHE A 205 -0.42 -15.53 20.65
C PHE A 205 -0.58 -16.51 21.83
N GLN A 206 -0.58 -17.81 21.57
CA GLN A 206 -0.59 -18.83 22.62
C GLN A 206 0.82 -19.12 23.14
N ARG A 207 1.88 -18.60 22.50
CA ARG A 207 3.26 -18.91 22.86
C ARG A 207 3.88 -17.79 23.67
N LEU A 208 4.39 -18.13 24.86
CA LEU A 208 4.99 -17.18 25.79
C LEU A 208 6.10 -16.33 25.13
N TRP A 209 7.03 -16.99 24.43
CA TRP A 209 8.15 -16.32 23.75
C TRP A 209 7.71 -15.33 22.67
N CYS A 210 6.76 -15.70 21.82
CA CYS A 210 6.26 -14.84 20.74
C CYS A 210 5.60 -13.57 21.29
N VAL A 211 4.90 -13.69 22.43
CA VAL A 211 4.24 -12.57 23.08
C VAL A 211 5.26 -11.69 23.83
N TYR A 212 6.26 -12.31 24.47
CA TYR A 212 7.39 -11.60 25.04
C TYR A 212 8.17 -10.77 24.00
N GLU A 213 8.37 -11.29 22.79
CA GLU A 213 9.05 -10.55 21.72
C GLU A 213 8.30 -9.27 21.35
N ILE A 214 6.97 -9.37 21.20
CA ILE A 214 6.14 -8.19 20.90
C ILE A 214 6.16 -7.20 22.07
N SER A 215 6.02 -7.69 23.30
CA SER A 215 5.98 -6.82 24.48
C SER A 215 7.26 -6.00 24.63
N THR A 216 8.39 -6.67 24.47
CA THR A 216 9.71 -6.06 24.52
C THR A 216 9.88 -5.04 23.40
N PHE A 217 9.42 -5.36 22.18
CA PHE A 217 9.48 -4.45 21.05
C PHE A 217 8.62 -3.19 21.24
N LEU A 218 7.42 -3.34 21.82
CA LEU A 218 6.51 -2.22 22.12
C LEU A 218 6.97 -1.35 23.30
N ARG A 219 7.89 -1.84 24.13
CA ARG A 219 8.41 -1.12 25.30
C ARG A 219 9.35 0.03 24.90
N SER A 220 10.03 -0.06 23.77
CA SER A 220 10.95 0.97 23.27
C SER A 220 10.19 2.28 22.99
N ARG A 221 10.04 3.14 24.01
CA ARG A 221 9.24 4.38 23.97
C ARG A 221 9.78 5.41 22.98
N ASP A 222 11.08 5.38 22.71
CA ASP A 222 11.77 6.44 21.96
C ASP A 222 11.70 6.26 20.43
N LYS A 223 11.20 5.13 19.94
CA LYS A 223 11.15 4.82 18.50
C LYS A 223 9.89 4.00 18.20
N TRP A 224 8.95 4.60 17.46
CA TRP A 224 7.80 3.91 16.87
C TRP A 224 8.28 2.97 15.76
N LYS A 225 8.91 1.85 16.15
CA LYS A 225 9.43 0.88 15.21
C LYS A 225 8.27 0.11 14.55
N PRO A 226 8.30 -0.08 13.22
CA PRO A 226 7.22 -0.76 12.50
C PRO A 226 7.09 -2.23 12.91
N ILE A 227 5.85 -2.65 13.17
CA ILE A 227 5.47 -4.06 13.29
C ILE A 227 4.74 -4.44 12.01
N GLU A 228 5.24 -5.45 11.30
CA GLU A 228 4.58 -6.04 10.12
C GLU A 228 4.08 -7.42 10.46
N ILE A 229 2.78 -7.62 10.33
CA ILE A 229 2.13 -8.90 10.63
C ILE A 229 1.63 -9.48 9.33
N MET A 230 2.12 -10.66 8.99
CA MET A 230 1.74 -11.35 7.76
C MET A 230 1.19 -12.73 8.12
N PRO A 231 -0.12 -12.97 7.95
CA PRO A 231 -0.70 -14.29 8.11
C PRO A 231 -0.07 -15.27 7.13
N VAL A 232 0.42 -16.40 7.63
CA VAL A 232 1.16 -17.35 6.78
C VAL A 232 0.30 -17.98 5.68
N LYS A 233 -1.01 -18.13 5.93
CA LYS A 233 -2.00 -18.59 4.94
C LYS A 233 -2.31 -17.53 3.88
N LEU A 234 -2.15 -16.24 4.19
CA LEU A 234 -2.37 -15.16 3.23
C LEU A 234 -1.32 -15.19 2.12
N ALA A 235 -0.06 -15.42 2.48
CA ALA A 235 1.01 -15.54 1.49
C ALA A 235 0.77 -16.72 0.53
N LEU A 236 0.34 -17.87 1.06
CA LEU A 236 -0.08 -19.01 0.23
C LEU A 236 -1.25 -18.65 -0.69
N LEU A 237 -2.28 -18.00 -0.15
CA LEU A 237 -3.44 -17.56 -0.92
C LEU A 237 -3.04 -16.63 -2.07
N LEU A 238 -2.14 -15.67 -1.82
CA LEU A 238 -1.62 -14.76 -2.85
C LEU A 238 -0.82 -15.51 -3.91
N CYS A 239 0.00 -16.51 -3.53
CA CYS A 239 0.76 -17.32 -4.49
C CYS A 239 -0.16 -18.18 -5.37
N VAL A 240 -1.15 -18.85 -4.77
CA VAL A 240 -2.15 -19.65 -5.51
C VAL A 240 -2.94 -18.75 -6.46
N ASN A 241 -3.42 -17.60 -5.98
CA ASN A 241 -4.16 -16.66 -6.80
C ASN A 241 -3.32 -16.09 -7.96
N ALA A 242 -2.05 -15.75 -7.71
CA ALA A 242 -1.13 -15.33 -8.78
C ALA A 242 -0.90 -16.44 -9.81
N GLY A 243 -0.75 -17.70 -9.35
CA GLY A 243 -0.68 -18.87 -10.23
C GLY A 243 -1.93 -19.06 -11.10
N ASN A 244 -3.12 -18.88 -10.53
CA ASN A 244 -4.38 -18.94 -11.29
C ASN A 244 -4.40 -17.87 -12.38
N TRP A 245 -4.04 -16.63 -12.06
CA TRP A 245 -3.99 -15.54 -13.04
C TRP A 245 -2.95 -15.78 -14.14
N PHE A 246 -1.79 -16.32 -13.79
CA PHE A 246 -0.76 -16.70 -14.75
C PHE A 246 -1.29 -17.73 -15.75
N VAL A 247 -1.90 -18.82 -15.26
CA VAL A 247 -2.44 -19.89 -16.10
C VAL A 247 -3.56 -19.36 -16.99
N MET A 248 -4.48 -18.56 -16.45
CA MET A 248 -5.56 -17.97 -17.24
C MET A 248 -5.05 -16.99 -18.30
N ALA A 249 -4.09 -16.12 -17.98
CA ALA A 249 -3.51 -15.17 -18.94
C ALA A 249 -2.75 -15.91 -20.06
N ALA A 250 -1.94 -16.92 -19.70
CA ALA A 250 -1.24 -17.75 -20.67
C ALA A 250 -2.21 -18.50 -21.61
N ALA A 251 -3.27 -19.11 -21.06
CA ALA A 251 -4.29 -19.77 -21.86
C ALA A 251 -5.02 -18.80 -22.79
N TYR A 252 -5.44 -17.64 -22.26
CA TYR A 252 -6.11 -16.59 -23.01
C TYR A 252 -5.29 -16.17 -24.23
N HIS A 253 -4.02 -15.80 -24.03
CA HIS A 253 -3.16 -15.33 -25.10
C HIS A 253 -2.76 -16.44 -26.09
N SER A 254 -2.52 -17.65 -25.61
CA SER A 254 -2.17 -18.78 -26.50
C SER A 254 -3.30 -19.12 -27.47
N ILE A 255 -4.54 -19.20 -26.96
CA ILE A 255 -5.71 -19.50 -27.80
C ILE A 255 -6.03 -18.32 -28.73
N ALA A 256 -5.93 -17.08 -28.23
CA ALA A 256 -6.15 -15.88 -29.04
C ALA A 256 -5.18 -15.81 -30.23
N ASN A 257 -3.92 -16.21 -30.05
CA ASN A 257 -2.93 -16.23 -31.12
C ASN A 257 -3.13 -17.39 -32.11
N SER A 258 -3.62 -18.54 -31.65
CA SER A 258 -3.82 -19.73 -32.51
C SER A 258 -4.97 -19.62 -33.53
N THR A 259 -5.89 -18.66 -33.34
CA THR A 259 -7.16 -18.61 -34.08
C THR A 259 -7.14 -17.65 -35.28
N GLY A 260 -5.95 -17.35 -35.84
CA GLY A 260 -5.82 -16.76 -37.17
C GLY A 260 -6.31 -15.31 -37.34
N GLY A 261 -6.33 -14.51 -36.28
CA GLY A 261 -6.60 -13.06 -36.37
C GLY A 261 -8.07 -12.66 -36.58
N GLU A 262 -8.90 -13.44 -37.28
CA GLU A 262 -10.29 -13.07 -37.55
C GLU A 262 -11.17 -13.04 -36.28
N PRO A 263 -11.80 -11.89 -35.95
CA PRO A 263 -12.69 -11.75 -34.82
C PRO A 263 -14.03 -12.47 -35.03
N SER A 264 -14.03 -13.79 -34.82
CA SER A 264 -15.26 -14.58 -34.83
C SER A 264 -15.91 -14.69 -33.43
N VAL A 265 -17.24 -14.80 -33.41
CA VAL A 265 -18.00 -15.19 -32.21
C VAL A 265 -17.47 -16.51 -31.66
N LYS A 266 -17.17 -17.48 -32.55
CA LYS A 266 -16.57 -18.78 -32.23
C LYS A 266 -15.29 -18.65 -31.41
N ARG A 267 -14.33 -17.80 -31.83
CA ARG A 267 -13.08 -17.55 -31.07
C ARG A 267 -13.37 -17.09 -29.64
N THR A 268 -14.34 -16.19 -29.51
CA THR A 268 -14.74 -15.63 -28.20
C THR A 268 -15.30 -16.69 -27.28
N LEU A 269 -16.16 -17.56 -27.81
CA LEU A 269 -16.75 -18.66 -27.07
C LEU A 269 -15.72 -19.70 -26.66
N VAL A 270 -14.78 -20.04 -27.54
CA VAL A 270 -13.70 -21.00 -27.24
C VAL A 270 -12.77 -20.44 -26.15
N VAL A 271 -12.27 -19.22 -26.33
CA VAL A 271 -11.37 -18.58 -25.36
C VAL A 271 -12.08 -18.35 -24.02
N GLY A 272 -13.28 -17.76 -24.06
CA GLY A 272 -14.07 -17.48 -22.86
C GLY A 272 -14.47 -18.76 -22.13
N GLY A 273 -14.97 -19.77 -22.84
CA GLY A 273 -15.32 -21.07 -22.29
C GLY A 273 -14.13 -21.76 -21.64
N THR A 274 -12.96 -21.76 -22.29
CA THR A 274 -11.74 -22.34 -21.72
C THR A 274 -11.30 -21.63 -20.44
N CYS A 275 -11.30 -20.29 -20.43
CA CYS A 275 -10.98 -19.52 -19.22
C CYS A 275 -11.98 -19.77 -18.09
N VAL A 276 -13.28 -19.90 -18.39
CA VAL A 276 -14.31 -20.23 -17.40
C VAL A 276 -14.10 -21.64 -16.85
N CYS A 277 -13.79 -22.63 -17.70
CA CYS A 277 -13.48 -23.99 -17.24
C CYS A 277 -12.25 -24.03 -16.33
N LEU A 278 -11.16 -23.36 -16.72
CA LEU A 278 -9.96 -23.25 -15.89
C LEU A 278 -10.27 -22.57 -14.55
N ALA A 279 -11.03 -21.48 -14.56
CA ALA A 279 -11.43 -20.78 -13.36
C ALA A 279 -12.32 -21.66 -12.45
N ALA A 280 -13.26 -22.41 -13.02
CA ALA A 280 -14.13 -23.32 -12.30
C ALA A 280 -13.35 -24.45 -11.60
N CYS A 281 -12.21 -24.88 -12.16
CA CYS A 281 -11.35 -25.87 -11.52
C CYS A 281 -10.43 -25.26 -10.45
N MET A 282 -9.82 -24.10 -10.72
CA MET A 282 -8.74 -23.55 -9.88
C MET A 282 -9.24 -22.60 -8.76
N VAL A 283 -10.29 -21.83 -9.00
CA VAL A 283 -10.81 -20.83 -8.05
C VAL A 283 -11.41 -21.45 -6.77
N PRO A 284 -12.11 -22.61 -6.81
CA PRO A 284 -12.59 -23.25 -5.58
C PRO A 284 -11.48 -23.54 -4.57
N TRP A 285 -10.28 -23.90 -5.04
CA TRP A 285 -9.12 -24.12 -4.16
C TRP A 285 -8.69 -22.84 -3.45
N THR A 286 -8.62 -21.72 -4.18
CA THR A 286 -8.34 -20.38 -3.60
C THR A 286 -9.34 -20.05 -2.50
N TYR A 287 -10.63 -20.31 -2.73
CA TYR A 287 -11.67 -20.11 -1.71
C TYR A 287 -11.56 -21.07 -0.53
N TYR A 288 -11.22 -22.34 -0.75
CA TYR A 288 -11.02 -23.30 0.33
C TYR A 288 -9.93 -22.84 1.30
N VAL A 289 -8.79 -22.40 0.77
CA VAL A 289 -7.69 -21.83 1.55
C VAL A 289 -8.09 -20.50 2.19
N GLY A 290 -8.74 -19.61 1.43
CA GLY A 290 -9.16 -18.29 1.88
C GLY A 290 -10.18 -18.32 3.02
N ILE A 291 -11.20 -19.19 2.94
CA ILE A 291 -12.19 -19.39 4.02
C ILE A 291 -11.48 -19.92 5.27
N GLY A 292 -10.61 -20.92 5.13
CA GLY A 292 -9.86 -21.46 6.27
C GLY A 292 -8.92 -20.44 6.92
N MET A 293 -8.39 -19.48 6.15
CA MET A 293 -7.65 -18.33 6.68
C MET A 293 -8.58 -17.34 7.38
N MET A 294 -9.75 -17.02 6.82
CA MET A 294 -10.69 -16.07 7.44
C MET A 294 -11.29 -16.62 8.73
N GLU A 295 -11.52 -17.93 8.83
CA GLU A 295 -11.92 -18.59 10.08
C GLU A 295 -10.87 -18.42 11.18
N ASP A 296 -9.58 -18.48 10.83
CA ASP A 296 -8.48 -18.21 11.76
C ASP A 296 -8.43 -16.74 12.15
N LEU A 297 -8.57 -15.83 11.17
CA LEU A 297 -8.58 -14.38 11.41
C LEU A 297 -9.79 -13.93 12.24
N HIS A 298 -10.93 -14.62 12.14
CA HIS A 298 -12.11 -14.29 12.92
C HIS A 298 -11.92 -14.58 14.42
N LYS A 299 -11.06 -15.54 14.77
CA LYS A 299 -10.71 -15.86 16.16
C LYS A 299 -9.73 -14.84 16.75
N LEU A 300 -8.96 -14.15 15.91
CA LEU A 300 -7.89 -13.25 16.34
C LEU A 300 -8.36 -12.09 17.25
N PRO A 301 -9.45 -11.35 16.96
CA PRO A 301 -9.96 -10.31 17.86
C PRO A 301 -10.26 -10.85 19.26
N GLN A 302 -10.92 -12.01 19.34
CA GLN A 302 -11.26 -12.64 20.61
C GLN A 302 -10.00 -13.15 21.32
N GLN A 303 -9.08 -13.80 20.60
CA GLN A 303 -7.79 -14.22 21.16
C GLN A 303 -7.00 -13.05 21.76
N LEU A 304 -7.07 -11.87 21.14
CA LEU A 304 -6.40 -10.67 21.64
C LEU A 304 -7.15 -10.00 22.79
N ALA A 305 -8.48 -10.03 22.79
CA ALA A 305 -9.31 -9.48 23.86
C ALA A 305 -9.21 -10.31 25.14
N ASP A 306 -9.24 -11.63 24.99
CA ASP A 306 -9.17 -12.60 26.08
C ASP A 306 -7.72 -12.93 26.47
N PHE A 307 -6.73 -12.36 25.76
CA PHE A 307 -5.31 -12.66 25.93
C PHE A 307 -4.88 -12.54 27.41
N ARG A 308 -4.31 -13.61 27.96
CA ARG A 308 -3.62 -13.61 29.26
C ARG A 308 -2.27 -14.29 29.09
N ILE A 309 -1.22 -13.66 29.60
CA ILE A 309 0.11 -14.26 29.56
C ILE A 309 0.22 -15.51 30.43
N GLN A 310 -0.62 -15.60 31.47
CA GLN A 310 -0.72 -16.79 32.32
C GLN A 310 -1.18 -18.04 31.54
N ASP A 311 -1.97 -17.85 30.48
CA ASP A 311 -2.47 -18.94 29.64
C ASP A 311 -1.50 -19.30 28.51
N ALA A 312 -0.37 -18.60 28.40
CA ALA A 312 0.58 -18.82 27.32
C ALA A 312 1.40 -20.10 27.54
N GLU A 313 1.37 -20.98 26.55
CA GLU A 313 2.18 -22.19 26.51
C GLU A 313 3.67 -21.83 26.48
N SER A 314 4.40 -22.31 27.49
CA SER A 314 5.86 -22.34 27.48
C SER A 314 6.33 -23.73 27.06
N THR A 315 7.45 -23.81 26.34
CA THR A 315 8.00 -25.10 25.89
C THR A 315 8.44 -25.99 27.07
N CYS A 316 8.67 -25.38 28.24
CA CYS A 316 8.97 -26.07 29.49
C CYS A 316 7.74 -26.60 30.24
N CYS A 317 6.51 -26.17 29.93
CA CYS A 317 5.29 -26.73 30.57
C CYS A 317 5.08 -28.22 30.27
N ALA A 318 5.62 -28.73 29.16
CA ALA A 318 5.65 -30.17 28.88
C ALA A 318 6.55 -30.96 29.84
N HIS A 319 7.37 -30.29 30.68
CA HIS A 319 8.38 -30.87 31.56
C HIS A 319 8.22 -30.42 33.04
N GLN A 320 7.02 -30.00 33.47
CA GLN A 320 6.69 -29.70 34.90
C GLN A 320 7.62 -28.68 35.62
N HIS A 321 7.89 -27.52 35.03
CA HIS A 321 8.76 -26.49 35.66
C HIS A 321 8.06 -25.17 36.04
N ILE A 322 8.62 -24.50 37.06
CA ILE A 322 8.29 -23.14 37.54
C ILE A 322 8.76 -22.11 36.51
N HIS A 323 7.88 -21.19 36.09
CA HIS A 323 8.12 -20.19 35.04
C HIS A 323 9.16 -19.12 35.47
N PRO A 324 10.39 -19.14 34.93
CA PRO A 324 11.46 -18.22 35.36
C PRO A 324 11.40 -16.84 34.67
N GLN A 325 10.39 -16.56 33.84
CA GLN A 325 10.36 -15.37 32.96
C GLN A 325 9.46 -14.24 33.46
N PHE A 326 8.64 -14.49 34.48
CA PHE A 326 7.78 -13.45 35.03
C PHE A 326 8.56 -12.37 35.77
N ASP A 327 9.76 -12.66 36.28
CA ASP A 327 10.57 -11.66 36.98
C ASP A 327 10.99 -10.49 36.08
N THR A 328 11.25 -10.74 34.79
CA THR A 328 11.54 -9.65 33.84
C THR A 328 10.30 -8.81 33.59
N LEU A 329 9.13 -9.44 33.45
CA LEU A 329 7.87 -8.71 33.31
C LEU A 329 7.53 -7.94 34.57
N ARG A 330 7.84 -8.49 35.75
CA ARG A 330 7.74 -7.81 37.03
C ARG A 330 8.63 -6.59 37.09
N GLN A 331 9.87 -6.69 36.62
CA GLN A 331 10.77 -5.55 36.53
C GLN A 331 10.27 -4.47 35.56
N TRP A 332 9.62 -4.86 34.47
CA TRP A 332 9.18 -3.92 33.42
C TRP A 332 7.81 -3.30 33.66
N PHE A 333 6.92 -4.02 34.32
CA PHE A 333 5.49 -3.66 34.47
C PHE A 333 5.02 -3.65 35.93
N GLY A 334 5.90 -3.96 36.88
CA GLY A 334 5.64 -3.80 38.31
C GLY A 334 5.90 -2.37 38.75
N ASP A 335 5.02 -1.85 39.59
CA ASP A 335 5.19 -0.55 40.22
C ASP A 335 6.19 -0.66 41.37
N ALA A 336 7.07 0.34 41.52
CA ALA A 336 8.18 0.28 42.47
C ALA A 336 7.74 0.31 43.95
N GLU A 337 6.50 0.72 44.23
CA GLU A 337 6.01 0.99 45.60
C GLU A 337 4.93 0.02 46.11
N GLU A 338 4.29 -0.79 45.24
CA GLU A 338 3.20 -1.67 45.68
C GLU A 338 3.71 -3.03 46.15
N SER A 339 3.81 -3.16 47.47
CA SER A 339 4.19 -4.40 48.18
C SER A 339 3.04 -5.42 48.29
N GLY A 340 1.88 -5.16 47.68
CA GLY A 340 0.67 -5.98 47.80
C GLY A 340 0.24 -6.62 46.49
N GLY A 341 0.48 -7.94 46.33
CA GLY A 341 -0.16 -8.77 45.29
C GLY A 341 0.76 -9.23 44.15
N GLY A 342 1.09 -10.53 44.13
CA GLY A 342 2.14 -11.14 43.30
C GLY A 342 1.97 -11.12 41.78
N GLU A 343 0.84 -10.66 41.22
CA GLU A 343 0.56 -10.77 39.76
C GLU A 343 0.17 -9.47 39.05
N GLN A 344 0.11 -8.33 39.73
CA GLN A 344 -0.37 -7.06 39.14
C GLN A 344 0.41 -6.63 37.89
N HIS A 345 1.72 -6.90 37.85
CA HIS A 345 2.57 -6.66 36.69
C HIS A 345 2.15 -7.48 35.46
N LEU A 346 1.65 -8.71 35.65
CA LEU A 346 1.11 -9.55 34.56
C LEU A 346 -0.18 -8.96 34.01
N ASP A 347 -1.03 -8.41 34.88
CA ASP A 347 -2.26 -7.73 34.46
C ASP A 347 -2.01 -6.43 33.74
N ASN A 348 -1.00 -5.65 34.18
CA ASN A 348 -0.51 -4.49 33.45
C ASN A 348 -0.03 -4.88 32.04
N PHE A 349 0.70 -6.00 31.93
CA PHE A 349 1.13 -6.54 30.65
C PHE A 349 -0.05 -7.00 29.76
N ASN A 350 -0.98 -7.77 30.31
CA ASN A 350 -2.20 -8.21 29.63
C ASN A 350 -2.99 -7.00 29.10
N ARG A 351 -3.11 -5.95 29.91
CA ARG A 351 -3.76 -4.69 29.53
C ARG A 351 -3.03 -4.00 28.38
N LEU A 352 -1.69 -3.99 28.37
CA LEU A 352 -0.90 -3.45 27.27
C LEU A 352 -1.16 -4.20 25.95
N VAL A 353 -1.19 -5.54 25.99
CA VAL A 353 -1.50 -6.35 24.80
C VAL A 353 -2.91 -6.06 24.30
N ARG A 354 -3.91 -6.11 25.19
CA ARG A 354 -5.33 -5.89 24.83
C ARG A 354 -5.59 -4.47 24.33
N LYS A 355 -5.05 -3.44 24.98
CA LYS A 355 -5.36 -2.03 24.66
C LYS A 355 -4.47 -1.43 23.60
N ARG A 356 -3.18 -1.80 23.55
CA ARG A 356 -2.18 -1.15 22.68
C ARG A 356 -1.80 -2.00 21.47
N LEU A 357 -1.53 -3.29 21.69
CA LEU A 357 -1.16 -4.19 20.59
C LEU A 357 -2.36 -4.56 19.74
N ALA A 358 -3.48 -4.96 20.35
CA ALA A 358 -4.62 -5.50 19.62
C ALA A 358 -5.13 -4.58 18.49
N PRO A 359 -5.31 -3.25 18.70
CA PRO A 359 -5.73 -2.37 17.62
C PRO A 359 -4.72 -2.32 16.46
N VAL A 360 -3.42 -2.36 16.75
CA VAL A 360 -2.36 -2.37 15.72
C VAL A 360 -2.40 -3.67 14.92
N VAL A 361 -2.53 -4.81 15.59
CA VAL A 361 -2.65 -6.13 14.95
C VAL A 361 -3.90 -6.21 14.10
N LEU A 362 -5.05 -5.84 14.67
CA LEU A 362 -6.34 -5.89 14.00
C LEU A 362 -6.42 -4.91 12.82
N LYS A 363 -5.79 -3.73 12.92
CA LYS A 363 -5.67 -2.81 11.78
C LYS A 363 -4.79 -3.40 10.67
N SER A 364 -3.71 -4.09 11.03
CA SER A 364 -2.76 -4.68 10.08
C SER A 364 -3.30 -5.94 9.39
N VAL A 365 -4.10 -6.73 10.09
CA VAL A 365 -4.54 -8.06 9.66
C VAL A 365 -6.03 -8.11 9.30
N GLY A 366 -6.88 -7.39 10.04
CA GLY A 366 -8.35 -7.49 9.98
C GLY A 366 -9.06 -6.25 9.41
N GLY A 367 -8.33 -5.20 9.05
CA GLY A 367 -8.90 -4.07 8.31
C GLY A 367 -9.32 -4.46 6.89
N ASP A 368 -10.19 -3.66 6.27
CA ASP A 368 -10.56 -3.82 4.84
C ASP A 368 -9.35 -3.70 3.90
N ASN A 369 -8.27 -3.16 4.44
CA ASN A 369 -7.01 -2.93 3.76
C ASN A 369 -6.03 -4.07 4.04
N LEU A 370 -6.26 -5.22 3.41
CA LEU A 370 -5.14 -6.09 3.06
C LEU A 370 -4.04 -5.26 2.39
N PRO A 371 -2.75 -5.51 2.67
CA PRO A 371 -1.67 -4.68 2.17
C PRO A 371 -1.72 -4.67 0.64
N ILE A 372 -2.25 -3.57 0.08
CA ILE A 372 -2.56 -3.47 -1.35
C ILE A 372 -1.31 -3.72 -2.20
N GLY A 373 -0.15 -3.36 -1.65
CA GLY A 373 1.16 -3.62 -2.25
C GLY A 373 1.35 -5.08 -2.62
N TYR A 374 1.14 -6.03 -1.69
CA TYR A 374 1.37 -7.46 -2.00
C TYR A 374 0.37 -7.98 -3.03
N THR A 375 -0.89 -7.55 -2.99
CA THR A 375 -1.88 -7.91 -4.01
C THR A 375 -1.49 -7.38 -5.38
N VAL A 376 -1.05 -6.12 -5.47
CA VAL A 376 -0.58 -5.54 -6.74
C VAL A 376 0.66 -6.27 -7.25
N TYR A 377 1.66 -6.51 -6.40
CA TYR A 377 2.90 -7.19 -6.80
C TYR A 377 2.68 -8.65 -7.22
N MET A 378 1.72 -9.36 -6.62
CA MET A 378 1.47 -10.77 -6.94
C MET A 378 0.45 -10.95 -8.06
N ALA A 379 -0.68 -10.22 -8.03
CA ALA A 379 -1.76 -10.40 -8.99
C ALA A 379 -1.53 -9.63 -10.29
N ALA A 380 -1.10 -8.36 -10.25
CA ALA A 380 -0.91 -7.57 -11.46
C ALA A 380 0.30 -8.06 -12.28
N SER A 381 1.34 -8.58 -11.61
CA SER A 381 2.54 -9.10 -12.27
C SER A 381 2.27 -10.32 -13.16
N ALA A 382 1.17 -11.04 -12.94
CA ALA A 382 0.78 -12.16 -13.80
C ALA A 382 0.50 -11.72 -15.25
N ASN A 383 0.14 -10.46 -15.47
CA ASN A 383 -0.18 -9.91 -16.79
C ASN A 383 0.92 -8.97 -17.35
N MET A 384 1.93 -8.61 -16.54
CA MET A 384 3.02 -7.74 -16.99
C MET A 384 3.83 -8.30 -18.17
N PRO A 385 4.15 -9.61 -18.24
CA PRO A 385 4.89 -10.19 -19.38
C PRO A 385 4.26 -9.91 -20.74
N PHE A 386 2.94 -9.82 -20.82
CA PHE A 386 2.24 -9.57 -22.08
C PHE A 386 2.43 -8.15 -22.61
N LEU A 387 2.93 -7.21 -21.79
CA LEU A 387 3.34 -5.88 -22.25
C LEU A 387 4.36 -5.96 -23.41
N ALA A 388 5.19 -7.02 -23.41
CA ALA A 388 6.12 -7.29 -24.50
C ALA A 388 5.46 -7.54 -25.87
N SER A 389 4.17 -7.90 -25.91
CA SER A 389 3.39 -8.03 -27.15
C SER A 389 2.64 -6.75 -27.51
N PHE A 390 2.34 -5.91 -26.53
CA PHE A 390 1.65 -4.62 -26.78
C PHE A 390 2.60 -3.55 -27.35
N ILE A 391 3.88 -3.54 -26.96
CA ILE A 391 4.83 -2.52 -27.43
C ILE A 391 5.10 -2.60 -28.95
N PRO A 392 5.37 -3.78 -29.55
CA PRO A 392 5.53 -3.88 -31.01
C PRO A 392 4.26 -3.46 -31.76
N PHE A 393 3.09 -3.79 -31.20
CA PHE A 393 1.81 -3.37 -31.77
C PHE A 393 1.67 -1.84 -31.78
N LEU A 394 2.01 -1.17 -30.67
CA LEU A 394 2.05 0.29 -30.59
C LEU A 394 3.08 0.90 -31.56
N ALA A 395 4.25 0.28 -31.70
CA ALA A 395 5.34 0.76 -32.56
C ALA A 395 5.02 0.66 -34.06
N LYS A 396 4.25 -0.35 -34.48
CA LYS A 396 3.73 -0.46 -35.86
C LYS A 396 2.77 0.68 -36.21
N GLY A 397 2.29 1.41 -35.21
CA GLY A 397 1.31 2.48 -35.40
C GLY A 397 -0.08 1.92 -35.72
N PRO A 398 -1.06 2.83 -35.84
CA PRO A 398 -2.38 2.43 -36.30
C PRO A 398 -2.35 1.94 -37.75
N PRO A 399 -3.25 1.01 -38.12
CA PRO A 399 -3.29 0.45 -39.47
C PRO A 399 -3.77 1.42 -40.57
N VAL A 400 -4.26 2.61 -40.21
CA VAL A 400 -4.73 3.67 -41.12
C VAL A 400 -4.08 4.98 -40.71
N ASP A 401 -3.87 5.89 -41.66
CA ASP A 401 -3.38 7.25 -41.43
C ASP A 401 -4.34 8.02 -40.51
N TYR A 402 -4.10 7.90 -39.21
CA TYR A 402 -4.81 8.63 -38.16
C TYR A 402 -4.21 10.03 -37.99
N THR A 403 -5.06 11.00 -37.65
CA THR A 403 -4.56 12.28 -37.15
C THR A 403 -3.72 12.05 -35.88
N ALA A 404 -2.88 13.03 -35.51
CA ALA A 404 -2.07 12.92 -34.29
C ALA A 404 -2.93 12.67 -33.03
N GLY A 405 -4.12 13.27 -32.96
CA GLY A 405 -5.08 13.05 -31.88
C GLY A 405 -5.64 11.63 -31.87
N ASP A 406 -6.07 11.12 -33.03
CA ASP A 406 -6.63 9.77 -33.17
C ASP A 406 -5.60 8.68 -32.83
N SER A 407 -4.33 8.90 -33.19
CA SER A 407 -3.22 7.99 -32.87
C SER A 407 -3.01 7.87 -31.36
N LEU A 408 -3.12 8.97 -30.62
CA LEU A 408 -3.02 8.96 -29.16
C LEU A 408 -4.20 8.19 -28.52
N VAL A 409 -5.42 8.41 -29.01
CA VAL A 409 -6.62 7.71 -28.51
C VAL A 409 -6.51 6.21 -28.77
N TRP A 410 -6.05 5.81 -29.96
CA TRP A 410 -5.77 4.42 -30.29
C TRP A 410 -4.72 3.81 -29.35
N ALA A 411 -3.58 4.49 -29.15
CA ALA A 411 -2.52 4.01 -28.27
C ALA A 411 -2.99 3.86 -26.82
N LEU A 412 -3.73 4.85 -26.31
CA LEU A 412 -4.31 4.82 -24.97
C LEU A 412 -5.29 3.65 -24.81
N ARG A 413 -6.11 3.39 -25.83
CA ARG A 413 -7.07 2.27 -25.82
C ARG A 413 -6.37 0.91 -25.74
N ILE A 414 -5.27 0.74 -26.47
CA ILE A 414 -4.44 -0.47 -26.41
C ILE A 414 -3.84 -0.65 -25.02
N PHE A 415 -3.29 0.43 -24.45
CA PHE A 415 -2.76 0.42 -23.10
C PHE A 415 -3.84 0.09 -22.05
N ILE A 416 -5.02 0.70 -22.14
CA ILE A 416 -6.16 0.41 -21.27
C ILE A 416 -6.57 -1.06 -21.39
N SER A 417 -6.51 -1.66 -22.58
CA SER A 417 -6.83 -3.08 -22.77
C SER A 417 -5.90 -4.01 -22.01
N TRP A 418 -4.60 -3.72 -22.04
CA TRP A 418 -3.62 -4.42 -21.23
C TRP A 418 -3.85 -4.17 -19.74
N ALA A 419 -3.96 -2.90 -19.34
CA ALA A 419 -4.11 -2.49 -17.94
C ALA A 419 -5.39 -3.04 -17.31
N PHE A 420 -6.47 -3.16 -18.08
CA PHE A 420 -7.75 -3.71 -17.64
C PHE A 420 -7.60 -5.13 -17.07
N THR A 421 -6.80 -5.99 -17.70
CA THR A 421 -6.60 -7.37 -17.20
C THR A 421 -5.86 -7.37 -15.86
N SER A 422 -4.85 -6.51 -15.71
CA SER A 422 -4.13 -6.33 -14.44
C SER A 422 -5.04 -5.76 -13.35
N LEU A 423 -5.87 -4.78 -13.68
CA LEU A 423 -6.84 -4.18 -12.76
C LEU A 423 -7.90 -5.19 -12.34
N LEU A 424 -8.44 -5.96 -13.31
CA LEU A 424 -9.39 -7.03 -13.06
C LEU A 424 -8.80 -8.07 -12.11
N ALA A 425 -7.53 -8.46 -12.29
CA ALA A 425 -6.85 -9.37 -11.37
C ALA A 425 -6.78 -8.85 -9.94
N VAL A 426 -6.45 -7.57 -9.76
CA VAL A 426 -6.44 -6.93 -8.43
C VAL A 426 -7.84 -6.85 -7.83
N LEU A 427 -8.84 -6.42 -8.61
CA LEU A 427 -10.24 -6.32 -8.18
C LEU A 427 -10.83 -7.68 -7.80
N THR A 428 -10.60 -8.71 -8.59
CA THR A 428 -11.02 -10.08 -8.29
C THR A 428 -10.35 -10.60 -7.03
N THR A 429 -9.06 -10.31 -6.82
CA THR A 429 -8.38 -10.71 -5.58
C THR A 429 -9.02 -10.04 -4.36
N ARG A 430 -9.40 -8.76 -4.47
CA ARG A 430 -10.14 -8.03 -3.43
C ARG A 430 -11.52 -8.63 -3.19
N LEU A 431 -12.27 -8.93 -4.26
CA LEU A 431 -13.57 -9.58 -4.18
C LEU A 431 -13.46 -10.96 -3.54
N ASN A 432 -12.45 -11.76 -3.90
CA ASN A 432 -12.22 -13.08 -3.32
C ASN A 432 -12.01 -12.99 -1.80
N LEU A 433 -11.21 -12.02 -1.35
CA LEU A 433 -10.97 -11.78 0.08
C LEU A 433 -12.24 -11.31 0.80
N PHE A 434 -13.00 -10.41 0.19
CA PHE A 434 -14.30 -9.96 0.70
C PHE A 434 -15.28 -11.13 0.84
N LEU A 435 -15.43 -11.95 -0.21
CA LEU A 435 -16.30 -13.13 -0.20
C LEU A 435 -15.80 -14.22 0.74
N CYS A 436 -14.49 -14.40 0.93
CA CYS A 436 -13.98 -15.32 1.95
C CYS A 436 -14.34 -14.84 3.37
N ARG A 437 -14.36 -13.52 3.60
CA ARG A 437 -14.68 -12.92 4.91
C ARG A 437 -16.17 -12.97 5.23
N HIS A 438 -17.03 -12.60 4.28
CA HIS A 438 -18.47 -12.46 4.49
C HIS A 438 -19.28 -13.67 4.01
N GLY A 439 -18.76 -14.43 3.05
CA GLY A 439 -19.43 -15.59 2.45
C GLY A 439 -19.87 -16.67 3.44
N PRO A 440 -19.08 -17.02 4.48
CA PRO A 440 -19.55 -17.93 5.54
C PRO A 440 -20.84 -17.48 6.23
N ARG A 441 -21.09 -16.17 6.35
CA ARG A 441 -22.33 -15.63 6.93
C ARG A 441 -23.48 -15.60 5.93
N ILE A 442 -23.18 -15.48 4.64
CA ILE A 442 -24.18 -15.51 3.56
C ILE A 442 -24.66 -16.96 3.35
N LEU A 443 -23.75 -17.93 3.43
CA LEU A 443 -24.03 -19.35 3.19
C LEU A 443 -24.12 -20.15 4.51
N GLN A 444 -24.89 -19.66 5.48
CA GLN A 444 -25.06 -20.32 6.78
C GLN A 444 -25.64 -21.75 6.65
N SER A 445 -26.49 -21.99 5.65
CA SER A 445 -27.08 -23.31 5.38
C SER A 445 -26.05 -24.37 4.94
N CYS A 446 -24.83 -23.97 4.53
CA CYS A 446 -23.79 -24.88 4.06
C CYS A 446 -22.75 -25.15 5.14
N HIS A 447 -22.86 -26.29 5.84
CA HIS A 447 -21.89 -26.66 6.88
C HIS A 447 -20.50 -27.01 6.34
N SER A 448 -20.40 -27.56 5.12
CA SER A 448 -19.11 -27.96 4.55
C SER A 448 -18.31 -26.77 3.99
N ARG A 449 -17.02 -26.67 4.36
CA ARG A 449 -16.09 -25.69 3.78
C ARG A 449 -15.94 -25.84 2.26
N ILE A 450 -15.96 -27.08 1.76
CA ILE A 450 -15.85 -27.38 0.32
C ILE A 450 -17.08 -26.84 -0.43
N CYS A 451 -18.28 -27.09 0.12
CA CYS A 451 -19.52 -26.60 -0.47
C CYS A 451 -19.53 -25.06 -0.56
N ARG A 452 -19.17 -24.37 0.54
CA ARG A 452 -19.03 -22.90 0.55
C ARG A 452 -18.01 -22.41 -0.48
N ALA A 453 -16.86 -23.07 -0.59
CA ALA A 453 -15.83 -22.70 -1.55
C ALA A 453 -16.30 -22.84 -3.00
N LEU A 454 -17.00 -23.93 -3.33
CA LEU A 454 -17.59 -24.14 -4.66
C LEU A 454 -18.63 -23.07 -4.98
N LEU A 455 -19.59 -22.82 -4.09
CA LEU A 455 -20.65 -21.83 -4.32
C LEU A 455 -20.12 -20.40 -4.46
N LEU A 456 -19.22 -19.97 -3.55
CA LEU A 456 -18.64 -18.62 -3.62
C LEU A 456 -17.74 -18.43 -4.85
N SER A 457 -17.05 -19.49 -5.29
CA SER A 457 -16.23 -19.42 -6.50
C SER A 457 -17.08 -19.15 -7.75
N GLN A 458 -18.30 -19.69 -7.84
CA GLN A 458 -19.20 -19.42 -8.98
C GLN A 458 -19.59 -17.95 -9.04
N ALA A 459 -19.87 -17.32 -7.89
CA ALA A 459 -20.16 -15.89 -7.83
C ALA A 459 -18.99 -15.03 -8.32
N ALA A 460 -17.75 -15.39 -7.95
CA ALA A 460 -16.55 -14.71 -8.44
C ALA A 460 -16.31 -14.92 -9.95
N VAL A 461 -16.47 -16.14 -10.45
CA VAL A 461 -16.35 -16.45 -11.88
C VAL A 461 -17.40 -15.70 -12.69
N LEU A 462 -18.65 -15.65 -12.21
CA LEU A 462 -19.72 -14.88 -12.83
C LEU A 462 -19.40 -13.38 -12.86
N PHE A 463 -18.95 -12.81 -11.73
CA PHE A 463 -18.54 -11.41 -11.65
C PHE A 463 -17.43 -11.07 -12.65
N VAL A 464 -16.37 -11.89 -12.70
CA VAL A 464 -15.26 -11.72 -13.66
C VAL A 464 -15.77 -11.82 -15.09
N THR A 465 -16.64 -12.78 -15.38
CA THR A 465 -17.24 -12.97 -16.71
C THR A 465 -18.05 -11.75 -17.13
N ILE A 466 -18.87 -11.19 -16.23
CA ILE A 466 -19.68 -9.99 -16.49
C ILE A 466 -18.78 -8.79 -16.77
N LEU A 467 -17.78 -8.52 -15.92
CA LEU A 467 -16.86 -7.40 -16.14
C LEU A 467 -16.07 -7.55 -17.44
N TRP A 468 -15.60 -8.77 -17.72
CA TRP A 468 -14.85 -9.05 -18.95
C TRP A 468 -15.73 -8.89 -20.19
N ALA A 469 -16.94 -9.43 -20.19
CA ALA A 469 -17.90 -9.29 -21.29
C ALA A 469 -18.31 -7.82 -21.47
N GLY A 470 -18.59 -7.12 -20.37
CA GLY A 470 -18.92 -5.70 -20.36
C GLY A 470 -17.81 -4.80 -20.91
N TYR A 471 -16.54 -5.18 -20.73
CA TYR A 471 -15.41 -4.51 -21.37
C TYR A 471 -15.25 -4.89 -22.85
N ARG A 472 -15.36 -6.18 -23.18
CA ARG A 472 -15.06 -6.70 -24.53
C ARG A 472 -16.13 -6.40 -25.57
N VAL A 473 -17.41 -6.43 -25.21
CA VAL A 473 -18.51 -6.22 -26.16
C VAL A 473 -18.51 -4.80 -26.73
N PRO A 474 -18.43 -3.73 -25.92
CA PRO A 474 -18.34 -2.36 -26.43
C PRO A 474 -17.05 -2.12 -27.21
N ALA A 475 -15.91 -2.64 -26.71
CA ALA A 475 -14.63 -2.51 -27.42
C ALA A 475 -14.73 -3.04 -28.87
N ARG A 476 -15.36 -4.20 -29.07
CA ARG A 476 -15.54 -4.74 -30.43
C ARG A 476 -16.44 -3.92 -31.32
N ARG A 477 -17.52 -3.35 -30.77
CA ARG A 477 -18.44 -2.49 -31.54
C ARG A 477 -17.76 -1.20 -32.00
N VAL A 478 -16.89 -0.65 -31.16
CA VAL A 478 -16.10 0.53 -31.52
C VAL A 478 -15.11 0.19 -32.63
N ASP A 479 -14.46 -0.99 -32.56
CA ASP A 479 -13.60 -1.44 -33.66
C ASP A 479 -14.38 -1.57 -34.97
N SER A 480 -15.46 -2.35 -35.01
CA SER A 480 -16.19 -2.63 -36.25
C SER A 480 -16.74 -1.37 -36.93
N LYS A 481 -17.39 -0.48 -36.17
CA LYS A 481 -17.97 0.76 -36.74
C LYS A 481 -16.92 1.72 -37.29
N SER A 482 -15.79 1.85 -36.60
CA SER A 482 -14.71 2.75 -37.05
C SER A 482 -14.14 2.37 -38.43
N TRP A 483 -14.23 1.07 -38.79
CA TRP A 483 -13.81 0.56 -40.09
C TRP A 483 -14.90 0.72 -41.16
N GLU A 484 -16.15 0.37 -40.84
CA GLU A 484 -17.28 0.48 -41.76
C GLU A 484 -17.57 1.93 -42.17
N ASP A 485 -17.56 2.87 -41.22
CA ASP A 485 -17.86 4.28 -41.50
C ASP A 485 -16.78 4.93 -42.38
N ARG A 486 -15.51 4.49 -42.31
CA ARG A 486 -14.45 5.00 -43.20
C ARG A 486 -14.49 4.39 -44.59
N ALA A 487 -14.80 3.10 -44.70
CA ALA A 487 -15.01 2.45 -45.99
C ALA A 487 -16.18 3.09 -46.77
N ALA A 488 -17.20 3.60 -46.05
CA ALA A 488 -18.31 4.32 -46.65
C ALA A 488 -18.00 5.77 -47.06
N PHE A 489 -16.91 6.37 -46.55
CA PHE A 489 -16.52 7.75 -46.82
C PHE A 489 -15.36 7.90 -47.81
N GLU A 490 -14.77 6.81 -48.29
CA GLU A 490 -13.99 6.88 -49.53
C GLU A 490 -14.97 7.24 -50.65
N PRO A 491 -14.91 8.45 -51.22
CA PRO A 491 -15.80 8.82 -52.31
C PRO A 491 -15.56 7.80 -53.42
N GLU A 492 -16.64 7.19 -53.93
CA GLU A 492 -16.60 6.45 -55.19
C GLU A 492 -15.82 7.34 -56.16
N SER A 493 -14.59 6.94 -56.48
CA SER A 493 -13.78 7.66 -57.44
C SER A 493 -14.56 7.60 -58.74
N GLU A 494 -15.20 8.72 -59.10
CA GLU A 494 -15.85 8.90 -60.39
C GLU A 494 -14.90 8.39 -61.47
N GLY A 495 -15.40 7.44 -62.27
CA GLY A 495 -14.61 6.55 -63.09
C GLY A 495 -13.54 7.27 -63.91
N VAL A 496 -12.28 6.97 -63.59
CA VAL A 496 -11.19 7.14 -64.55
C VAL A 496 -11.27 5.95 -65.52
N PRO A 497 -11.50 6.17 -66.82
CA PRO A 497 -11.63 5.08 -67.78
C PRO A 497 -10.33 4.26 -67.90
N PRO A 498 -10.42 2.94 -68.13
CA PRO A 498 -9.27 2.05 -68.14
C PRO A 498 -8.61 2.06 -69.51
N GLU A 499 -7.83 3.09 -69.82
CA GLU A 499 -6.88 3.03 -70.93
C GLU A 499 -5.51 3.55 -70.48
N LEU A 500 -4.48 2.73 -70.73
CA LEU A 500 -3.04 3.01 -70.67
C LEU A 500 -2.35 3.05 -69.29
N VAL A 501 -2.16 1.90 -68.64
CA VAL A 501 -0.97 1.69 -67.80
C VAL A 501 -0.45 0.27 -67.97
N GLY A 502 0.75 0.16 -68.55
CA GLY A 502 1.48 -1.10 -68.71
C GLY A 502 2.10 -1.58 -67.39
N ASP A 503 2.11 -2.91 -67.24
CA ASP A 503 2.78 -3.66 -66.18
C ASP A 503 4.28 -3.35 -66.13
N GLU A 504 4.75 -2.72 -65.03
CA GLU A 504 6.05 -3.01 -64.38
C GLU A 504 6.45 -2.02 -63.24
N SER A 505 5.72 -0.92 -63.00
CA SER A 505 6.23 0.16 -62.10
C SER A 505 5.61 0.27 -60.69
N MET A 506 4.74 -0.66 -60.27
CA MET A 506 3.90 -0.47 -59.08
C MET A 506 4.59 -0.78 -57.73
N MET A 507 5.69 -1.54 -57.70
CA MET A 507 6.42 -1.82 -56.45
C MET A 507 7.35 -0.66 -56.00
N THR A 508 7.87 0.14 -56.92
CA THR A 508 8.85 1.20 -56.60
C THR A 508 8.18 2.49 -56.10
N ALA A 509 6.93 2.74 -56.49
CA ALA A 509 6.18 3.94 -56.08
C ALA A 509 5.78 3.93 -54.59
N ARG A 510 5.55 2.74 -54.01
CA ARG A 510 5.16 2.61 -52.59
C ARG A 510 6.31 2.90 -51.61
N SER A 511 7.58 2.68 -51.98
CA SER A 511 8.71 3.00 -51.08
C SER A 511 9.07 4.49 -51.07
N LEU A 512 8.84 5.21 -52.17
CA LEU A 512 9.12 6.65 -52.28
C LEU A 512 8.08 7.53 -51.56
N LEU A 513 6.83 7.07 -51.44
CA LEU A 513 5.78 7.80 -50.72
C LEU A 513 6.01 7.78 -49.20
N ALA A 514 6.53 6.69 -48.62
CA ALA A 514 6.84 6.60 -47.20
C ALA A 514 7.92 7.61 -46.74
N SER A 515 8.87 7.95 -47.62
CA SER A 515 9.92 8.95 -47.35
C SER A 515 9.40 10.39 -47.31
N ARG A 516 8.37 10.73 -48.11
CA ARG A 516 7.81 12.10 -48.17
C ARG A 516 6.91 12.45 -46.99
N HIS A 517 6.28 11.48 -46.34
CA HIS A 517 5.39 11.75 -45.19
C HIS A 517 6.16 12.12 -43.91
N GLY A 518 7.38 11.61 -43.72
CA GLY A 518 8.24 12.02 -42.59
C GLY A 518 8.68 13.50 -42.63
N ALA A 519 8.83 14.07 -43.84
CA ALA A 519 9.27 15.45 -44.01
C ALA A 519 8.17 16.49 -43.71
N ARG A 520 6.89 16.16 -43.96
CA ARG A 520 5.75 17.06 -43.70
C ARG A 520 5.42 17.19 -42.21
N ALA A 521 5.65 16.15 -41.40
CA ALA A 521 5.42 16.19 -39.95
C ALA A 521 6.35 17.19 -39.23
N MET A 522 7.59 17.36 -39.73
CA MET A 522 8.55 18.33 -39.19
C MET A 522 8.19 19.79 -39.53
N GLN A 523 7.48 20.02 -40.64
CA GLN A 523 7.08 21.36 -41.08
C GLN A 523 5.88 21.92 -40.27
N GLN A 524 4.97 21.06 -39.80
CA GLN A 524 3.84 21.48 -38.97
C GLN A 524 4.24 21.85 -37.53
N LEU A 525 5.32 21.28 -37.00
CA LEU A 525 5.90 21.67 -35.71
C LEU A 525 6.54 23.08 -35.73
N GLY A 526 6.92 23.58 -36.92
CA GLY A 526 7.40 24.95 -37.11
C GLY A 526 6.29 25.99 -36.94
N CYS A 527 5.10 25.75 -37.51
CA CYS A 527 3.98 26.69 -37.49
C CYS A 527 3.41 26.96 -36.09
N ALA A 528 3.41 25.97 -35.20
CA ALA A 528 2.93 26.13 -33.82
C ALA A 528 3.80 27.08 -32.98
N LYS A 529 5.07 27.25 -33.37
CA LYS A 529 6.04 28.13 -32.69
C LYS A 529 5.86 29.61 -33.08
N GLU A 530 5.31 29.88 -34.25
CA GLU A 530 5.07 31.23 -34.77
C GLU A 530 3.84 31.89 -34.09
N VAL A 531 2.78 31.12 -33.81
CA VAL A 531 1.54 31.60 -33.17
C VAL A 531 1.75 32.01 -31.71
N LEU A 532 2.70 31.37 -31.02
CA LEU A 532 3.09 31.75 -29.65
C LEU A 532 3.91 33.05 -29.58
N ARG A 533 4.49 33.49 -30.70
CA ARG A 533 5.38 34.65 -30.77
C ARG A 533 4.61 35.96 -30.98
N THR A 534 3.51 35.93 -31.72
CA THR A 534 2.66 37.09 -32.00
C THR A 534 1.83 37.59 -30.81
N SER A 535 1.74 36.82 -29.71
CA SER A 535 1.09 37.25 -28.47
C SER A 535 1.94 38.18 -27.59
N GLN A 536 3.23 38.36 -27.88
CA GLN A 536 4.16 39.11 -27.00
C GLN A 536 4.32 40.60 -27.34
N ASP A 537 3.78 41.09 -28.46
CA ASP A 537 4.07 42.43 -28.99
C ASP A 537 2.94 43.49 -28.82
N ALA A 538 1.98 43.29 -27.91
CA ALA A 538 0.93 44.29 -27.63
C ALA A 538 1.34 45.28 -26.52
N ALA A 539 1.33 46.59 -26.84
CA ALA A 539 1.76 47.71 -25.99
C ALA A 539 0.87 47.95 -24.73
N PRO A 540 1.41 48.60 -23.66
CA PRO A 540 0.78 48.60 -22.33
C PRO A 540 -0.31 49.68 -22.17
N ARG A 541 -1.48 49.28 -21.65
CA ARG A 541 -2.50 50.18 -21.08
C ARG A 541 -2.67 49.89 -19.59
N SER A 542 -2.53 50.94 -18.75
CA SER A 542 -2.85 51.07 -17.32
C SER A 542 -2.31 50.00 -16.35
N PRO A 543 -2.23 50.23 -15.02
CA PRO A 543 -1.64 49.25 -14.10
C PRO A 543 -2.63 48.11 -13.89
N VAL A 544 -2.65 47.16 -14.82
CA VAL A 544 -3.49 45.97 -14.77
C VAL A 544 -2.79 44.94 -13.90
N SER A 545 -3.50 44.44 -12.89
CA SER A 545 -3.16 43.25 -12.11
C SER A 545 -2.60 42.15 -13.00
N SER A 546 -1.44 41.60 -12.66
CA SER A 546 -0.82 40.53 -13.45
C SER A 546 -1.77 39.37 -13.65
N THR A 547 -2.14 39.07 -14.89
CA THR A 547 -2.94 37.88 -15.22
C THR A 547 -2.03 36.69 -15.48
N LEU A 548 -2.38 35.52 -14.94
CA LEU A 548 -1.66 34.27 -15.19
C LEU A 548 -2.59 33.22 -15.80
N PRO A 549 -2.10 32.38 -16.74
CA PRO A 549 -2.88 31.27 -17.25
C PRO A 549 -3.10 30.22 -16.16
N MET A 550 -4.26 29.58 -16.17
CA MET A 550 -4.54 28.45 -15.27
C MET A 550 -3.60 27.27 -15.55
N THR A 551 -3.25 26.54 -14.49
CA THR A 551 -2.66 25.20 -14.62
C THR A 551 -3.69 24.21 -15.18
N GLN A 552 -3.23 23.10 -15.77
CA GLN A 552 -4.12 22.05 -16.29
C GLN A 552 -5.07 21.48 -15.22
N SER A 553 -4.60 21.33 -13.98
CA SER A 553 -5.42 20.88 -12.87
C SER A 553 -6.49 21.90 -12.50
N GLN A 554 -6.15 23.19 -12.47
CA GLN A 554 -7.12 24.26 -12.20
C GLN A 554 -8.19 24.33 -13.28
N PHE A 555 -7.80 24.19 -14.55
CA PHE A 555 -8.73 24.14 -15.67
C PHE A 555 -9.69 22.94 -15.57
N ALA A 556 -9.18 21.75 -15.23
CA ALA A 556 -10.02 20.56 -15.05
C ALA A 556 -11.05 20.73 -13.91
N PHE A 557 -10.65 21.33 -12.79
CA PHE A 557 -11.56 21.63 -11.68
C PHE A 557 -12.57 22.72 -12.04
N LEU A 558 -12.17 23.74 -12.81
CA LEU A 558 -13.10 24.74 -13.33
C LEU A 558 -14.15 24.10 -14.24
N CYS A 559 -13.75 23.20 -15.15
CA CYS A 559 -14.70 22.49 -16.00
C CYS A 559 -15.67 21.63 -15.19
N ALA A 560 -15.19 20.97 -14.13
CA ALA A 560 -16.03 20.18 -13.24
C ALA A 560 -17.04 21.06 -12.47
N ASP A 561 -16.60 22.22 -11.96
CA ASP A 561 -17.44 23.18 -11.25
C ASP A 561 -18.48 23.82 -12.19
N ALA A 562 -18.06 24.16 -13.42
CA ALA A 562 -18.94 24.68 -14.46
C ALA A 562 -19.98 23.65 -14.95
N ALA A 563 -19.64 22.36 -14.95
CA ALA A 563 -20.56 21.28 -15.28
C ALA A 563 -21.57 20.98 -14.16
N ALA A 564 -21.28 21.42 -12.93
CA ALA A 564 -22.12 21.22 -11.75
C ALA A 564 -22.23 22.51 -10.91
N PRO A 565 -22.79 23.60 -11.47
CA PRO A 565 -22.83 24.89 -10.82
C PRO A 565 -23.66 24.82 -9.53
N GLY A 566 -23.17 25.44 -8.47
CA GLY A 566 -23.83 25.43 -7.16
C GLY A 566 -23.56 24.18 -6.32
N THR A 567 -22.73 23.25 -6.80
CA THR A 567 -22.25 22.13 -5.98
C THR A 567 -20.98 22.48 -5.22
N SER A 568 -20.73 21.78 -4.11
CA SER A 568 -19.51 21.90 -3.31
C SER A 568 -18.52 20.78 -3.60
N ILE A 569 -18.63 20.12 -4.76
CA ILE A 569 -17.78 18.97 -5.11
C ILE A 569 -16.30 19.36 -5.23
N SER A 570 -16.03 20.64 -5.50
CA SER A 570 -14.69 21.22 -5.56
C SER A 570 -14.19 21.72 -4.19
N ASN A 571 -14.98 21.62 -3.12
CA ASN A 571 -14.58 22.09 -1.79
C ASN A 571 -13.70 21.06 -1.09
N CYS A 572 -12.52 21.50 -0.66
CA CYS A 572 -11.70 20.78 0.29
C CYS A 572 -11.85 21.40 1.68
N ALA A 573 -11.72 20.59 2.73
CA ALA A 573 -11.80 21.07 4.09
C ALA A 573 -10.82 20.34 5.01
N VAL A 574 -10.24 21.10 5.94
CA VAL A 574 -9.47 20.57 7.07
C VAL A 574 -10.04 21.15 8.35
N MET A 575 -10.00 20.36 9.43
CA MET A 575 -10.42 20.79 10.75
C MET A 575 -9.39 20.35 11.77
N TYR A 576 -8.95 21.28 12.61
CA TYR A 576 -8.10 21.02 13.75
C TYR A 576 -8.90 21.20 15.03
N ILE A 577 -8.79 20.27 15.97
CA ILE A 577 -9.50 20.33 17.26
C ILE A 577 -8.47 20.47 18.37
N PHE A 578 -8.59 21.55 19.13
CA PHE A 578 -7.79 21.76 20.33
C PHE A 578 -8.35 20.90 21.49
N GLN A 579 -7.46 20.26 22.25
CA GLN A 579 -7.85 19.40 23.37
C GLN A 579 -8.07 20.14 24.69
N GLU A 580 -7.68 21.41 24.79
CA GLU A 580 -7.73 22.21 26.03
C GLU A 580 -8.84 23.27 26.01
N GLU A 581 -9.35 23.61 27.20
CA GLU A 581 -10.33 24.68 27.44
C GLU A 581 -9.70 26.10 27.35
N ASP A 582 -8.36 26.19 27.30
CA ASP A 582 -7.60 27.45 27.41
C ASP A 582 -7.15 28.05 26.06
N VAL A 583 -7.82 27.71 24.95
CA VAL A 583 -7.54 28.39 23.68
C VAL A 583 -8.05 29.82 23.76
N ASP A 584 -7.13 30.78 23.83
CA ASP A 584 -7.44 32.20 23.61
C ASP A 584 -7.90 32.42 22.16
N VAL A 585 -9.22 32.36 21.96
CA VAL A 585 -9.89 32.55 20.67
C VAL A 585 -9.56 33.91 20.07
N LYS A 586 -9.32 34.93 20.88
CA LYS A 586 -8.98 36.27 20.39
C LYS A 586 -7.60 36.27 19.76
N SER A 587 -6.59 35.73 20.46
CA SER A 587 -5.24 35.56 19.90
C SER A 587 -5.24 34.70 18.64
N LEU A 588 -6.03 33.62 18.60
CA LEU A 588 -6.15 32.76 17.40
C LEU A 588 -6.77 33.52 16.22
N GLN A 589 -7.81 34.32 16.48
CA GLN A 589 -8.44 35.16 15.47
C GLN A 589 -7.48 36.22 14.92
N GLU A 590 -6.73 36.91 15.78
CA GLU A 590 -5.73 37.90 15.38
C GLU A 590 -4.62 37.25 14.55
N VAL A 591 -4.18 36.03 14.88
CA VAL A 591 -3.19 35.31 14.07
C VAL A 591 -3.72 34.94 12.69
N ILE A 592 -4.96 34.49 12.60
CA ILE A 592 -5.60 34.18 11.31
C ILE A 592 -5.73 35.47 10.48
N GLN A 593 -6.07 36.59 11.11
CA GLN A 593 -6.10 37.90 10.46
C GLN A 593 -4.72 38.35 10.00
N ASP A 594 -3.67 38.19 10.82
CA ASP A 594 -2.31 38.60 10.49
C ASP A 594 -1.70 37.75 9.38
N ILE A 595 -1.83 36.42 9.48
CA ILE A 595 -1.46 35.50 8.39
C ILE A 595 -2.28 35.82 7.17
N GLY A 596 -3.53 36.18 7.39
CA GLY A 596 -4.42 36.60 6.35
C GLY A 596 -3.91 37.81 5.59
N VAL A 597 -3.66 38.91 6.28
CA VAL A 597 -3.11 40.13 5.68
C VAL A 597 -1.75 39.86 5.07
N LYS A 598 -0.87 39.13 5.77
CA LYS A 598 0.51 38.86 5.34
C LYS A 598 0.58 37.98 4.10
N TYR A 599 -0.15 36.87 4.09
CA TYR A 599 -0.04 35.86 3.06
C TYR A 599 -1.19 35.86 2.05
N TRP A 600 -2.34 36.49 2.34
CA TRP A 600 -3.38 36.79 1.34
C TRP A 600 -3.05 38.03 0.49
N SER A 601 -2.01 38.83 0.84
CA SER A 601 -1.62 40.01 0.04
C SER A 601 -0.14 40.11 -0.38
N LYS A 602 0.83 39.38 0.21
CA LYS A 602 2.24 39.46 -0.23
C LYS A 602 3.03 38.17 0.02
N LEU A 603 3.78 37.72 -0.98
CA LEU A 603 4.94 36.86 -0.74
C LEU A 603 6.15 37.34 -1.57
N HIS A 604 6.99 38.16 -0.97
CA HIS A 604 8.41 38.19 -1.33
C HIS A 604 9.15 37.27 -0.36
N LEU A 605 9.76 36.21 -0.88
CA LEU A 605 10.78 35.45 -0.16
C LEU A 605 12.11 35.67 -0.88
N HIS A 606 13.05 36.29 -0.16
CA HIS A 606 14.45 36.35 -0.55
C HIS A 606 15.24 35.48 0.41
N CYS A 607 16.00 34.52 -0.11
CA CYS A 607 17.12 33.92 0.60
C CYS A 607 18.10 33.30 -0.38
N GLY A 608 19.36 33.76 -0.34
CA GLY A 608 20.57 32.97 -0.60
C GLY A 608 20.84 32.48 -2.02
N ASP A 609 21.79 33.13 -2.66
CA ASP A 609 22.51 32.82 -3.90
C ASP A 609 22.42 31.40 -4.47
N GLY A 610 21.85 31.32 -5.68
CA GLY A 610 22.19 30.30 -6.68
C GLY A 610 21.05 29.34 -7.06
N ILE A 611 20.61 29.48 -8.32
CA ILE A 611 19.84 28.53 -9.16
C ILE A 611 18.33 28.81 -9.29
N ASN A 612 17.99 29.43 -10.44
CA ASN A 612 16.75 29.46 -11.23
C ASN A 612 15.39 29.24 -10.53
N SER A 613 14.74 30.38 -10.23
CA SER A 613 13.37 30.50 -9.75
C SER A 613 12.34 30.47 -10.89
N ALA A 614 11.44 29.48 -10.89
CA ALA A 614 10.16 29.53 -11.58
C ALA A 614 9.07 28.90 -10.70
N ALA A 615 8.68 29.60 -9.64
CA ALA A 615 7.43 29.38 -8.91
C ALA A 615 7.02 30.71 -8.28
N ARG A 616 5.93 31.31 -8.77
CA ARG A 616 5.37 32.58 -8.27
C ARG A 616 3.92 32.35 -7.81
N ASP A 617 3.61 32.95 -6.66
CA ASP A 617 2.34 33.54 -6.20
C ASP A 617 1.02 32.77 -6.43
N PHE A 618 0.43 32.21 -5.37
CA PHE A 618 -0.86 31.47 -5.43
C PHE A 618 -1.99 32.00 -4.53
N MET A 619 -1.76 33.09 -3.78
CA MET A 619 -2.57 33.29 -2.57
C MET A 619 -3.73 34.28 -2.72
N ARG A 620 -3.94 34.85 -3.92
CA ARG A 620 -5.07 35.75 -4.19
C ARG A 620 -5.57 35.62 -5.63
N VAL A 621 -6.46 34.68 -5.90
CA VAL A 621 -6.92 34.41 -7.27
C VAL A 621 -8.43 34.55 -7.36
N THR A 622 -8.87 35.53 -8.12
CA THR A 622 -10.18 35.57 -8.77
C THR A 622 -10.03 35.09 -10.21
N TYR A 623 -11.13 34.68 -10.83
CA TYR A 623 -11.14 34.19 -12.19
C TYR A 623 -11.97 35.13 -13.06
N THR A 624 -11.45 35.51 -14.23
CA THR A 624 -12.23 36.28 -15.22
C THR A 624 -13.01 35.36 -16.12
N GLY A 625 -14.18 35.81 -16.55
CA GLY A 625 -15.16 35.02 -17.29
C GLY A 625 -14.85 35.08 -18.77
N LEU A 626 -15.27 34.05 -19.49
CA LEU A 626 -14.98 33.87 -20.90
C LEU A 626 -16.14 34.29 -21.81
N CYS A 627 -15.80 35.00 -22.89
CA CYS A 627 -16.44 34.80 -24.20
C CYS A 627 -15.89 33.51 -24.84
N ARG A 628 -16.64 32.92 -25.77
CA ARG A 628 -16.53 31.52 -26.25
C ARG A 628 -15.16 31.05 -26.79
N ASP A 629 -14.18 31.95 -26.96
CA ASP A 629 -12.93 31.72 -27.69
C ASP A 629 -11.62 32.07 -26.93
N GLU A 630 -11.66 32.34 -25.61
CA GLU A 630 -10.47 32.73 -24.83
C GLU A 630 -10.01 31.66 -23.80
N VAL A 631 -8.74 31.71 -23.36
CA VAL A 631 -8.17 30.87 -22.29
C VAL A 631 -8.43 31.54 -20.94
N PRO A 632 -8.90 30.84 -19.89
CA PRO A 632 -9.23 31.47 -18.62
C PRO A 632 -7.99 31.99 -17.89
N LEU A 633 -8.09 33.23 -17.37
CA LEU A 633 -7.02 33.96 -16.70
C LEU A 633 -7.32 34.15 -15.21
N GLN A 634 -6.26 34.15 -14.41
CA GLN A 634 -6.26 34.45 -12.98
C GLN A 634 -6.09 35.96 -12.75
N VAL A 635 -6.86 36.57 -11.86
CA VAL A 635 -6.78 37.99 -11.46
C VAL A 635 -6.57 38.11 -9.95
N PHE A 636 -5.88 39.15 -9.49
CA PHE A 636 -5.54 39.37 -8.08
C PHE A 636 -6.27 40.64 -7.57
N PRO A 637 -7.37 40.53 -6.78
CA PRO A 637 -8.14 41.69 -6.26
C PRO A 637 -7.48 42.36 -5.03
N ASP A 638 -8.04 43.46 -4.49
CA ASP A 638 -7.41 44.30 -3.44
C ASP A 638 -7.93 44.14 -1.98
N THR A 639 -9.09 43.53 -1.70
CA THR A 639 -9.63 43.38 -0.31
C THR A 639 -9.89 41.92 0.15
N CYS A 640 -10.04 41.68 1.46
CA CYS A 640 -10.33 40.37 2.05
C CYS A 640 -11.39 40.48 3.18
N GLY A 641 -12.47 39.70 3.12
CA GLY A 641 -13.46 39.53 4.18
C GLY A 641 -13.18 38.30 5.06
N LEU A 642 -13.21 38.49 6.39
CA LEU A 642 -13.19 37.40 7.37
C LEU A 642 -14.58 37.32 8.01
N GLU A 643 -15.22 36.14 7.97
CA GLU A 643 -16.52 35.92 8.58
C GLU A 643 -16.36 35.13 9.88
N VAL A 644 -16.63 35.78 11.03
CA VAL A 644 -16.57 35.14 12.36
C VAL A 644 -18.00 34.91 12.84
N SER A 645 -18.46 33.66 12.79
CA SER A 645 -19.81 33.29 13.25
C SER A 645 -19.80 32.92 14.73
N LYS A 646 -20.78 33.43 15.50
CA LYS A 646 -21.00 33.15 16.92
C LYS A 646 -22.24 32.26 17.11
N GLN A 647 -22.02 31.15 17.82
CA GLN A 647 -22.97 30.33 18.60
C GLN A 647 -24.25 29.80 17.90
N VAL A 648 -24.42 28.48 17.89
CA VAL A 648 -25.58 27.76 17.34
C VAL A 648 -25.91 26.61 18.31
N GLY A 649 -27.15 26.46 18.79
CA GLY A 649 -27.60 25.33 19.63
C GLY A 649 -29.11 25.09 19.48
N SER A 650 -29.72 23.90 19.58
CA SER A 650 -29.24 22.50 19.61
C SER A 650 -30.27 21.58 18.88
N GLU A 651 -29.83 20.54 18.12
CA GLU A 651 -30.53 19.24 17.92
C GLU A 651 -29.81 18.29 16.92
N LYS A 652 -29.83 16.97 17.24
CA LYS A 652 -28.96 15.79 16.93
C LYS A 652 -28.57 15.42 15.47
N LEU A 653 -27.26 15.18 15.24
CA LEU A 653 -26.62 14.33 14.21
C LEU A 653 -25.08 14.37 14.38
N ALA A 654 -24.35 13.25 14.53
CA ALA A 654 -22.90 13.06 14.17
C ALA A 654 -22.33 11.77 14.78
N GLN A 655 -21.66 10.91 13.98
CA GLN A 655 -21.10 9.62 14.43
C GLN A 655 -19.56 9.45 14.24
N ASN A 656 -18.83 10.45 13.73
CA ASN A 656 -17.44 10.24 13.26
C ASN A 656 -16.35 11.13 13.89
N LEU A 657 -16.65 11.93 14.92
CA LEU A 657 -15.65 12.72 15.64
C LEU A 657 -15.22 12.01 16.93
N PRO A 658 -13.98 12.20 17.43
CA PRO A 658 -13.48 11.54 18.64
C PRO A 658 -14.15 12.03 19.94
N PHE A 659 -15.16 12.89 19.83
CA PHE A 659 -16.00 13.41 20.89
C PHE A 659 -17.42 13.62 20.36
N LYS A 660 -18.40 13.74 21.27
CA LYS A 660 -19.79 14.00 20.91
C LYS A 660 -19.92 15.44 20.39
N VAL A 661 -20.55 15.58 19.24
CA VAL A 661 -20.89 16.84 18.59
C VAL A 661 -22.42 16.95 18.55
N SER A 662 -22.95 18.08 18.95
CA SER A 662 -24.38 18.37 18.87
C SER A 662 -24.80 18.41 17.40
N GLY A 663 -26.06 18.09 17.09
CA GLY A 663 -26.45 18.07 15.69
C GLY A 663 -26.51 19.43 15.02
N GLU A 664 -26.49 20.51 15.79
CA GLU A 664 -26.37 21.86 15.23
C GLU A 664 -24.95 22.20 14.86
N GLU A 665 -23.99 21.81 15.69
CA GLU A 665 -22.58 21.89 15.32
C GLU A 665 -22.30 21.06 14.07
N ALA A 666 -22.88 19.86 13.95
CA ALA A 666 -22.75 19.05 12.76
C ALA A 666 -23.45 19.66 11.54
N ARG A 667 -24.66 20.21 11.70
CA ARG A 667 -25.37 20.95 10.64
C ARG A 667 -24.56 22.17 10.19
N PHE A 668 -24.03 22.95 11.11
CA PHE A 668 -23.14 24.07 10.81
C PHE A 668 -21.90 23.60 10.06
N LEU A 669 -21.21 22.56 10.55
CA LEU A 669 -20.05 22.00 9.88
C LEU A 669 -20.37 21.55 8.45
N MET A 670 -21.52 20.90 8.24
CA MET A 670 -21.97 20.48 6.91
C MET A 670 -22.34 21.67 6.03
N GLN A 671 -23.10 22.64 6.53
CA GLN A 671 -23.48 23.85 5.77
C GLN A 671 -22.24 24.66 5.37
N PHE A 672 -21.31 24.85 6.31
CA PHE A 672 -20.04 25.54 6.09
C PHE A 672 -19.18 24.84 5.03
N HIS A 673 -19.17 23.50 5.03
CA HIS A 673 -18.48 22.73 3.98
C HIS A 673 -19.23 22.75 2.65
N ASN A 674 -20.54 22.61 2.66
CA ASN A 674 -21.36 22.38 1.46
C ASN A 674 -21.78 23.65 0.73
N GLN A 675 -21.64 24.83 1.34
CA GLN A 675 -21.94 26.09 0.66
C GLN A 675 -20.92 26.28 -0.48
N PRO A 676 -21.36 26.40 -1.75
CA PRO A 676 -20.48 26.48 -2.91
C PRO A 676 -19.71 27.81 -2.94
N PHE A 677 -18.51 27.79 -3.53
CA PHE A 677 -17.79 29.03 -3.84
C PHE A 677 -18.35 29.62 -5.14
N ASP A 678 -18.71 30.90 -5.13
CA ASP A 678 -19.05 31.59 -6.38
C ASP A 678 -17.74 32.10 -6.99
N LEU A 679 -17.26 31.36 -7.98
CA LEU A 679 -15.98 31.62 -8.65
C LEU A 679 -16.16 32.55 -9.85
N LYS A 680 -17.35 33.14 -10.01
CA LYS A 680 -17.64 34.07 -11.10
C LYS A 680 -16.83 35.37 -10.93
N PRO A 681 -16.49 36.02 -12.05
CA PRO A 681 -15.80 37.30 -12.03
C PRO A 681 -16.67 38.35 -11.35
N GLY A 682 -16.07 39.11 -10.43
CA GLY A 682 -16.79 40.18 -9.71
C GLY A 682 -17.71 39.68 -8.60
N ALA A 683 -17.77 38.37 -8.33
CA ALA A 683 -18.36 37.89 -7.08
C ALA A 683 -17.42 38.29 -5.91
N ASP A 684 -17.94 39.03 -4.93
CA ASP A 684 -17.21 39.48 -3.73
C ASP A 684 -16.77 38.32 -2.80
N ARG A 685 -16.89 37.06 -3.24
CA ARG A 685 -16.67 35.90 -2.38
C ARG A 685 -15.27 35.33 -2.56
N ILE A 686 -14.55 35.34 -1.45
CA ILE A 686 -13.21 34.76 -1.36
C ILE A 686 -13.32 33.24 -1.51
N PRO A 687 -12.49 32.60 -2.32
CA PRO A 687 -12.45 31.15 -2.52
C PRO A 687 -11.88 30.36 -1.31
N ARG A 688 -11.94 30.95 -0.10
CA ARG A 688 -11.51 30.39 1.19
C ARG A 688 -12.44 30.90 2.29
N ARG A 689 -12.72 30.04 3.26
CA ARG A 689 -13.48 30.35 4.49
C ARG A 689 -12.79 29.71 5.68
N VAL A 690 -12.73 30.43 6.79
CA VAL A 690 -12.17 29.95 8.05
C VAL A 690 -13.21 30.18 9.14
N ALA A 691 -13.46 29.18 9.97
CA ALA A 691 -14.34 29.27 11.11
C ALA A 691 -13.61 28.78 12.37
N ILE A 692 -13.72 29.54 13.45
CA ILE A 692 -13.38 29.10 14.80
C ILE A 692 -14.69 28.71 15.49
N ILE A 693 -14.80 27.45 15.90
CA ILE A 693 -16.01 26.85 16.44
C ILE A 693 -15.72 26.47 17.89
N ARG A 694 -16.50 27.00 18.83
CA ARG A 694 -16.48 26.50 20.22
C ARG A 694 -17.59 25.45 20.33
N PHE A 695 -17.20 24.22 20.66
CA PHE A 695 -18.12 23.11 20.84
C PHE A 695 -18.74 23.13 22.24
N ASP A 696 -19.94 22.56 22.38
CA ASP A 696 -20.64 22.32 23.64
C ASP A 696 -19.81 21.48 24.61
N SER A 697 -18.88 20.69 24.07
CA SER A 697 -17.88 19.91 24.83
C SER A 697 -16.77 20.75 25.48
N GLY A 698 -16.78 22.08 25.34
CA GLY A 698 -15.73 22.99 25.80
C GLY A 698 -14.54 23.12 24.83
N ARG A 699 -14.41 22.20 23.86
CA ARG A 699 -13.33 22.20 22.86
C ARG A 699 -13.47 23.34 21.85
N VAL A 700 -12.34 23.80 21.32
CA VAL A 700 -12.30 24.75 20.19
C VAL A 700 -11.84 23.99 18.94
N GLY A 701 -12.49 24.24 17.80
CA GLY A 701 -12.07 23.74 16.50
C GLY A 701 -11.81 24.86 15.51
N LEU A 702 -10.72 24.76 14.77
CA LEU A 702 -10.40 25.61 13.64
C LEU A 702 -10.72 24.86 12.34
N LYS A 703 -11.75 25.28 11.62
CA LYS A 703 -12.16 24.70 10.35
C LYS A 703 -11.81 25.62 9.19
N MET A 704 -11.16 25.07 8.17
CA MET A 704 -10.83 25.79 6.94
C MET A 704 -11.45 25.07 5.75
N VAL A 705 -12.07 25.82 4.84
CA VAL A 705 -12.67 25.32 3.60
C VAL A 705 -12.18 26.21 2.45
N ALA A 706 -11.78 25.63 1.34
CA ALA A 706 -11.35 26.34 0.13
C ALA A 706 -11.66 25.50 -1.12
N SER A 707 -11.61 26.14 -2.29
CA SER A 707 -11.74 25.43 -3.56
C SER A 707 -10.45 24.68 -3.90
N HIS A 708 -10.58 23.45 -4.41
CA HIS A 708 -9.48 22.65 -4.97
C HIS A 708 -8.74 23.34 -6.13
N MET A 709 -9.31 24.40 -6.70
CA MET A 709 -8.60 25.24 -7.68
C MET A 709 -7.47 26.07 -7.06
N LEU A 710 -7.45 26.25 -5.73
CA LEU A 710 -6.41 27.03 -5.05
C LEU A 710 -5.48 26.19 -4.19
N GLU A 711 -6.02 25.18 -3.51
CA GLU A 711 -5.28 24.44 -2.50
C GLU A 711 -5.48 22.93 -2.68
N ASP A 712 -4.38 22.20 -2.61
CA ASP A 712 -4.39 20.75 -2.39
C ASP A 712 -4.25 20.44 -0.89
N GLY A 713 -4.45 19.17 -0.50
CA GLY A 713 -4.36 18.76 0.91
C GLY A 713 -3.00 19.07 1.57
N GLY A 714 -1.91 19.14 0.78
CA GLY A 714 -0.59 19.54 1.27
C GLY A 714 -0.54 21.01 1.68
N SER A 715 -1.09 21.88 0.84
CA SER A 715 -1.19 23.32 1.02
C SER A 715 -2.02 23.68 2.26
N TYR A 716 -3.15 22.98 2.48
CA TYR A 716 -3.93 23.09 3.72
C TYR A 716 -3.13 22.77 4.97
N THR A 717 -2.39 21.66 4.94
CA THR A 717 -1.61 21.21 6.09
C THR A 717 -0.50 22.20 6.43
N ALA A 718 0.12 22.80 5.40
CA ALA A 718 1.15 23.82 5.58
C ALA A 718 0.57 25.12 6.17
N LEU A 719 -0.56 25.60 5.63
CA LEU A 719 -1.23 26.81 6.13
C LEU A 719 -1.74 26.63 7.56
N LEU A 720 -2.34 25.48 7.87
CA LEU A 720 -2.78 25.14 9.22
C LEU A 720 -1.60 25.10 10.20
N LYS A 721 -0.48 24.49 9.82
CA LYS A 721 0.75 24.49 10.64
C LYS A 721 1.27 25.90 10.88
N LEU A 722 1.23 26.77 9.86
CA LEU A 722 1.65 28.17 9.99
C LEU A 722 0.76 28.94 10.96
N ILE A 723 -0.56 28.74 10.90
CA ILE A 723 -1.53 29.31 11.85
C ILE A 723 -1.25 28.83 13.26
N LEU A 724 -1.10 27.52 13.45
CA LEU A 724 -0.83 26.95 14.77
C LEU A 724 0.51 27.42 15.33
N HIS A 725 1.57 27.43 14.54
CA HIS A 725 2.88 27.91 14.99
C HIS A 725 2.83 29.38 15.40
N SER A 726 2.22 30.24 14.57
CA SER A 726 2.10 31.67 14.89
C SER A 726 1.21 31.92 16.11
N TYR A 727 0.20 31.08 16.32
CA TYR A 727 -0.62 31.10 17.53
C TYR A 727 0.17 30.73 18.77
N TYR A 728 0.86 29.60 18.77
CA TYR A 728 1.68 29.16 19.90
C TYR A 728 2.82 30.14 20.21
N ASP A 729 3.42 30.75 19.20
CA ASP A 729 4.42 31.81 19.41
C ASP A 729 3.80 33.05 20.07
N ARG A 730 2.62 33.49 19.61
CA ARG A 730 1.92 34.66 20.16
C ARG A 730 1.51 34.47 21.63
N VAL A 731 1.08 33.27 22.02
CA VAL A 731 0.68 32.97 23.41
C VAL A 731 1.85 32.54 24.31
N GLY A 732 3.10 32.60 23.83
CA GLY A 732 4.29 32.29 24.63
C GLY A 732 4.55 30.80 24.87
N LEU A 733 4.00 29.92 24.02
CA LEU A 733 4.10 28.46 24.09
C LEU A 733 4.98 27.88 22.96
N ALA A 734 5.95 28.66 22.47
CA ALA A 734 6.90 28.29 21.44
C ALA A 734 7.79 27.11 21.88
N GLY A 735 7.30 25.88 21.67
CA GLY A 735 7.95 24.64 22.11
C GLY A 735 6.96 23.49 22.35
N ALA A 736 5.68 23.80 22.56
CA ALA A 736 4.63 22.83 22.81
C ALA A 736 3.74 22.58 21.58
N LEU A 737 4.33 22.40 20.38
CA LEU A 737 3.54 22.04 19.20
C LEU A 737 2.84 20.69 19.46
N PRO A 738 1.50 20.64 19.61
CA PRO A 738 0.82 19.39 19.82
C PRO A 738 0.99 18.55 18.55
N THR A 739 1.25 17.25 18.72
CA THR A 739 1.11 16.30 17.62
C THR A 739 -0.32 16.41 17.06
N PRO A 740 -0.51 16.74 15.77
CA PRO A 740 -1.84 16.83 15.19
C PRO A 740 -2.56 15.48 15.32
N GLN A 741 -3.79 15.50 15.83
CA GLN A 741 -4.71 14.35 15.83
C GLN A 741 -5.71 14.45 14.70
#